data_AF-A0A3D3UT74-F1
#
_entry.id   AF-A0A3D3UT74-F1
#
_cell.length_a   1.000
_cell.length_b   1.000
_cell.length_c   1.000
_cell.angle_alpha   90.00
_cell.angle_beta   90.00
_cell.angle_gamma   90.00
#
_symmetry.space_group_name_H-M   'P 1'
#
loop_
_entity.id
_entity.type
_entity.pdbx_description
1 polymer ?
#
loop_
_entity_poly.entity_id
_entity_poly.type
_entity_poly.pdbx_seq_one_letter_code
_entity_poly.pdbx_strand_id
1 'polypeptide(L)'
;MTKTMQAETGNKKGKPARAAGYLERGWVIANHKLVSFHAAFISSVLSLPAAALAIAAADPEANIKLEVLKFMFLSWETVVSVIILYLSWHIGIAIHEMGHFLTAVKLTALNQDSQEKADAVIEGGGGKFGWYAQMFLMIPWGKFYGVKKENGNFAPDAPYNLAVAASAPIWSQWLATIFLPIAGFFILVGLSAGQDWMIYVGRFFLAPGCVGLLDRLLADSGKLREFRTREKIAAEQAARAAASASKESWMVQVVQVKKRLLTTRMQSVTLRDGSKVAAPWQFRNCAMGGRHTEKEYPESNISMQESMFMPLSPKAYEDAQEMTVKLQYRLKEIIEAAPGAKVMGVGLEGGIAPYIDKEPQDKVPEQRMWRMMKQAILDCEYVPGVDVAIALDPAASELENLYREETGQKDSVGMYRFWRDKSKLDMSRDEILELYKQTMEEDIPVLSIEDGFGERDHTGWQNLMKELGDKVFVIGDDLVTTKDTNIESCAKNGEINATLIKANQIGTLTETVLAMLTSLAYGADLVVSHRSKSPNDPFEAEIGTAMNALGVKCGGGANTERLQKYGRVMEIIALAKAAQRETTAAERKEVEDNVKELVRILTGKEDVSVMPDAGELDIAALLMKMLAVEAVSGTEEATNAGIPSAAATLFLGKTGIVRFKGSTPLGTSAGEDEAIHYVDSIIEPSDTTKKYADLFREPGDGTLRFKKDVKADDIRAKNDEKLMALWKKSRRYDGMGCMDAVQHIESVLAKAFIGRKLGNLGSVLEIDKELLGLELEQAILAGRISKNAPTEEKIHTMQRKGILGMNAILSMSLALGRAVAAADGRELWQLLRDIAGEAMAKFVDANTKGKKKSLAALKTTDFDELQTIFREASAAAIKEDKDIYELLRAQLPVYPV
;
A
#
# COMPACT_ATOMS: atom_id res chain seq x y z
N MET A 1 -35.31 -18.09 11.19
CA MET A 1 -36.59 -17.44 10.85
C MET A 1 -36.51 -15.98 11.29
N THR A 2 -36.55 -15.04 10.32
CA THR A 2 -37.20 -13.70 10.34
C THR A 2 -37.07 -12.83 11.61
N LYS A 3 -36.73 -11.53 11.60
CA LYS A 3 -36.84 -10.47 10.59
C LYS A 3 -36.08 -9.21 11.10
N THR A 4 -35.41 -8.55 10.15
CA THR A 4 -35.06 -7.12 9.99
C THR A 4 -35.68 -6.05 10.90
N MET A 5 -34.85 -5.10 11.34
CA MET A 5 -35.20 -3.68 11.49
C MET A 5 -34.29 -2.80 10.63
N GLN A 6 -34.91 -2.02 9.75
CA GLN A 6 -34.31 -0.98 8.90
C GLN A 6 -34.17 0.31 9.71
N ALA A 7 -33.07 1.05 9.50
CA ALA A 7 -32.93 2.44 9.91
C ALA A 7 -33.02 3.34 8.68
N GLU A 8 -33.99 4.25 8.71
CA GLU A 8 -34.25 5.29 7.71
C GLU A 8 -33.15 6.37 7.75
N THR A 9 -32.63 6.77 6.59
CA THR A 9 -31.90 8.03 6.45
C THR A 9 -32.55 8.89 5.36
N GLY A 10 -32.74 10.16 5.71
CA GLY A 10 -33.53 11.14 4.99
C GLY A 10 -32.92 11.63 3.68
N ASN A 11 -33.85 12.01 2.80
CA ASN A 11 -33.66 12.49 1.44
C ASN A 11 -33.36 14.00 1.42
N LYS A 12 -32.39 14.47 0.61
CA LYS A 12 -32.47 15.76 -0.12
C LYS A 12 -31.44 15.89 -1.26
N LYS A 13 -31.96 15.67 -2.48
CA LYS A 13 -31.74 16.41 -3.75
C LYS A 13 -30.30 16.63 -4.26
N GLY A 14 -29.78 15.62 -4.96
CA GLY A 14 -28.91 15.77 -6.15
C GLY A 14 -29.57 15.05 -7.33
N LYS A 15 -29.41 15.55 -8.56
CA LYS A 15 -29.99 15.03 -9.82
C LYS A 15 -30.04 13.48 -9.83
N PRO A 16 -31.12 12.83 -10.30
CA PRO A 16 -31.08 11.39 -10.47
C PRO A 16 -30.01 11.09 -11.51
N ALA A 17 -28.93 10.45 -11.09
CA ALA A 17 -28.15 9.62 -12.00
C ALA A 17 -29.18 8.77 -12.76
N ARG A 18 -29.17 8.83 -14.10
CA ARG A 18 -29.97 7.92 -14.93
C ARG A 18 -29.79 6.54 -14.32
N ALA A 19 -30.89 5.96 -13.83
CA ALA A 19 -30.89 4.68 -13.14
C ALA A 19 -30.14 3.67 -14.00
N ALA A 20 -28.92 3.35 -13.58
CA ALA A 20 -28.18 2.23 -14.12
C ALA A 20 -28.93 0.97 -13.69
N GLY A 21 -29.44 0.23 -14.66
CA GLY A 21 -29.66 -1.22 -14.56
C GLY A 21 -30.78 -1.70 -13.65
N TYR A 22 -32.03 -1.33 -13.91
CA TYR A 22 -33.17 -2.23 -13.59
C TYR A 22 -33.46 -3.15 -14.78
N LEU A 23 -32.57 -4.09 -15.05
CA LEU A 23 -32.87 -5.29 -15.84
C LEU A 23 -32.26 -6.49 -15.12
N GLU A 24 -32.89 -6.85 -14.00
CA GLU A 24 -32.61 -8.07 -13.27
C GLU A 24 -32.90 -9.28 -14.17
N ARG A 25 -31.84 -10.06 -14.42
CA ARG A 25 -31.67 -11.51 -14.70
C ARG A 25 -32.78 -12.33 -15.39
N GLY A 26 -34.07 -12.00 -15.38
CA GLY A 26 -35.16 -12.75 -16.02
C GLY A 26 -35.61 -12.25 -17.41
N TRP A 27 -35.03 -11.16 -17.92
CA TRP A 27 -35.48 -10.52 -19.17
C TRP A 27 -34.89 -11.12 -20.47
N VAL A 28 -33.77 -11.85 -20.41
CA VAL A 28 -33.06 -12.37 -21.60
C VAL A 28 -33.82 -13.53 -22.27
N ILE A 29 -34.39 -14.45 -21.49
CA ILE A 29 -35.14 -15.62 -22.02
C ILE A 29 -36.56 -15.25 -22.44
N ALA A 30 -37.18 -14.29 -21.76
CA ALA A 30 -38.42 -13.67 -22.25
C ALA A 30 -38.20 -13.13 -23.67
N ASN A 31 -37.03 -12.54 -23.95
CA ASN A 31 -36.65 -12.09 -25.28
C ASN A 31 -36.45 -13.24 -26.28
N HIS A 32 -35.83 -14.37 -25.91
CA HIS A 32 -35.63 -15.49 -26.86
C HIS A 32 -36.94 -16.11 -27.33
N LYS A 33 -37.91 -16.34 -26.43
CA LYS A 33 -39.25 -16.82 -26.81
C LYS A 33 -40.04 -15.78 -27.59
N LEU A 34 -40.03 -14.53 -27.11
CA LEU A 34 -40.79 -13.44 -27.71
C LEU A 34 -40.25 -13.08 -29.10
N VAL A 35 -38.94 -12.96 -29.27
CA VAL A 35 -38.29 -12.69 -30.56
C VAL A 35 -38.46 -13.87 -31.50
N SER A 36 -38.32 -15.12 -31.03
CA SER A 36 -38.63 -16.29 -31.86
C SER A 36 -40.08 -16.27 -32.34
N PHE A 37 -41.03 -15.84 -31.50
CA PHE A 37 -42.44 -15.73 -31.87
C PHE A 37 -42.63 -14.65 -32.93
N HIS A 38 -42.12 -13.45 -32.69
CA HIS A 38 -42.24 -12.34 -33.65
C HIS A 38 -41.54 -12.68 -34.97
N ALA A 39 -40.32 -13.22 -34.95
CA ALA A 39 -39.60 -13.57 -36.16
C ALA A 39 -40.30 -14.69 -36.94
N ALA A 40 -40.82 -15.73 -36.27
CA ALA A 40 -41.54 -16.81 -36.93
C ALA A 40 -42.86 -16.35 -37.57
N PHE A 41 -43.68 -15.59 -36.83
CA PHE A 41 -44.99 -15.15 -37.28
C PHE A 41 -44.93 -13.94 -38.22
N ILE A 42 -44.10 -12.93 -37.98
CA ILE A 42 -43.99 -11.78 -38.90
C ILE A 42 -43.41 -12.23 -40.24
N SER A 43 -42.42 -13.13 -40.23
CA SER A 43 -41.83 -13.62 -41.48
C SER A 43 -42.79 -14.46 -42.32
N SER A 44 -43.91 -14.93 -41.77
CA SER A 44 -44.96 -15.64 -42.53
C SER A 44 -45.58 -14.78 -43.63
N VAL A 45 -45.51 -13.46 -43.50
CA VAL A 45 -45.92 -12.50 -44.55
C VAL A 45 -45.15 -12.72 -45.85
N LEU A 46 -43.92 -13.23 -45.78
CA LEU A 46 -43.10 -13.56 -46.96
C LEU A 46 -43.65 -14.76 -47.75
N SER A 47 -44.52 -15.56 -47.15
CA SER A 47 -45.16 -16.74 -47.76
C SER A 47 -46.61 -16.47 -48.15
N LEU A 48 -47.06 -15.19 -48.19
CA LEU A 48 -48.43 -14.85 -48.56
C LEU A 48 -48.74 -15.30 -50.01
N PRO A 49 -49.90 -15.93 -50.26
CA PRO A 49 -50.31 -16.30 -51.60
C PRO A 49 -50.75 -15.05 -52.38
N ALA A 50 -49.78 -14.34 -52.96
CA ALA A 50 -49.99 -13.04 -53.61
C ALA A 50 -51.10 -13.05 -54.66
N ALA A 51 -51.22 -14.14 -55.43
CA ALA A 51 -52.27 -14.30 -56.43
C ALA A 51 -53.68 -14.43 -55.80
N ALA A 52 -53.82 -15.18 -54.71
CA ALA A 52 -55.10 -15.35 -54.01
C ALA A 52 -55.54 -14.05 -53.29
N LEU A 53 -54.58 -13.32 -52.73
CA LEU A 53 -54.82 -12.01 -52.10
C LEU A 53 -55.16 -10.92 -53.12
N ALA A 54 -54.55 -10.94 -54.31
CA ALA A 54 -54.90 -10.02 -55.39
C ALA A 54 -56.34 -10.24 -55.90
N ILE A 55 -56.80 -11.51 -55.94
CA ILE A 55 -58.19 -11.86 -56.26
C ILE A 55 -59.14 -11.40 -55.15
N ALA A 56 -58.80 -11.62 -53.88
CA ALA A 56 -59.59 -11.16 -52.74
C ALA A 56 -59.65 -9.62 -52.65
N ALA A 57 -58.59 -8.91 -53.06
CA ALA A 57 -58.53 -7.46 -53.08
C ALA A 57 -59.36 -6.80 -54.21
N ALA A 58 -59.83 -7.59 -55.19
CA ALA A 58 -60.71 -7.12 -56.26
C ALA A 58 -62.19 -7.06 -55.84
N ASP A 59 -62.54 -7.62 -54.67
CA ASP A 59 -63.86 -7.50 -54.05
C ASP A 59 -63.93 -6.24 -53.16
N PRO A 60 -64.81 -5.26 -53.46
CA PRO A 60 -64.93 -4.02 -52.71
C PRO A 60 -65.31 -4.19 -51.23
N GLU A 61 -65.89 -5.33 -50.85
CA GLU A 61 -66.31 -5.61 -49.47
C GLU A 61 -65.28 -6.42 -48.66
N ALA A 62 -64.19 -6.88 -49.28
CA ALA A 62 -63.20 -7.74 -48.63
C ALA A 62 -62.25 -6.97 -47.70
N ASN A 63 -62.16 -7.42 -46.44
CA ASN A 63 -61.19 -6.89 -45.48
C ASN A 63 -59.84 -7.62 -45.62
N ILE A 64 -58.96 -7.09 -46.47
CA ILE A 64 -57.62 -7.65 -46.74
C ILE A 64 -56.80 -7.86 -45.46
N LYS A 65 -56.94 -6.99 -44.46
CA LYS A 65 -56.22 -7.14 -43.17
C LYS A 65 -56.67 -8.41 -42.45
N LEU A 66 -57.96 -8.72 -42.48
CA LEU A 66 -58.50 -9.92 -41.87
C LEU A 66 -58.05 -11.19 -42.63
N GLU A 67 -57.96 -11.14 -43.96
CA GLU A 67 -57.47 -12.27 -44.76
C GLU A 67 -55.99 -12.58 -44.52
N VAL A 68 -55.14 -11.55 -44.39
CA VAL A 68 -53.74 -11.73 -43.98
C VAL A 68 -53.65 -12.33 -42.58
N LEU A 69 -54.46 -11.86 -41.61
CA LEU A 69 -54.49 -12.43 -40.25
C LEU A 69 -54.98 -13.88 -40.24
N LYS A 70 -56.01 -14.23 -41.03
CA LYS A 70 -56.47 -15.61 -41.20
C LYS A 70 -55.37 -16.49 -41.80
N PHE A 71 -54.63 -15.99 -42.79
CA PHE A 71 -53.49 -16.71 -43.33
C PHE A 71 -52.41 -16.95 -42.25
N MET A 72 -52.02 -15.91 -41.52
CA MET A 72 -50.95 -16.01 -40.51
C MET A 72 -51.32 -16.90 -39.31
N PHE A 73 -52.59 -16.91 -38.89
CA PHE A 73 -53.00 -17.54 -37.61
C PHE A 73 -54.00 -18.69 -37.76
N LEU A 74 -54.67 -18.86 -38.90
CA LEU A 74 -55.71 -19.88 -39.11
C LEU A 74 -55.47 -20.76 -40.35
N SER A 75 -54.24 -20.80 -40.87
CA SER A 75 -53.88 -21.64 -42.03
C SER A 75 -52.77 -22.65 -41.70
N TRP A 76 -52.34 -23.42 -42.71
CA TRP A 76 -51.15 -24.29 -42.61
C TRP A 76 -49.89 -23.52 -42.19
N GLU A 77 -49.85 -22.23 -42.53
CA GLU A 77 -48.76 -21.33 -42.15
C GLU A 77 -48.60 -21.18 -40.63
N THR A 78 -49.69 -21.30 -39.87
CA THR A 78 -49.64 -21.31 -38.40
C THR A 78 -48.80 -22.47 -37.89
N VAL A 79 -48.94 -23.66 -38.49
CA VAL A 79 -48.20 -24.86 -38.09
C VAL A 79 -46.71 -24.67 -38.39
N VAL A 80 -46.38 -24.16 -39.58
CA VAL A 80 -45.00 -23.85 -39.98
C VAL A 80 -44.38 -22.82 -39.03
N SER A 81 -45.11 -21.75 -38.72
CA SER A 81 -44.64 -20.69 -37.81
C SER A 81 -44.46 -21.20 -36.37
N VAL A 82 -45.31 -22.10 -35.89
CA VAL A 82 -45.14 -22.75 -34.57
C VAL A 82 -43.91 -23.66 -34.55
N ILE A 83 -43.63 -24.40 -35.62
CA ILE A 83 -42.42 -25.24 -35.73
C ILE A 83 -41.17 -24.35 -35.73
N ILE A 84 -41.14 -23.29 -36.55
CA ILE A 84 -40.00 -22.34 -36.61
C ILE A 84 -39.80 -21.66 -35.25
N LEU A 85 -40.88 -21.24 -34.58
CA LEU A 85 -40.85 -20.69 -33.23
C LEU A 85 -40.15 -21.65 -32.26
N TYR A 86 -40.62 -22.91 -32.21
CA TYR A 86 -40.07 -23.90 -31.29
C TYR A 86 -38.59 -24.16 -31.56
N LEU A 87 -38.22 -24.39 -32.82
CA LEU A 87 -36.83 -24.66 -33.18
C LEU A 87 -35.93 -23.46 -32.94
N SER A 88 -36.38 -22.24 -33.27
CA SER A 88 -35.66 -21.00 -33.00
C SER A 88 -35.41 -20.80 -31.51
N TRP A 89 -36.44 -20.99 -30.70
CA TRP A 89 -36.33 -20.90 -29.25
C TRP A 89 -35.33 -21.92 -28.71
N HIS A 90 -35.41 -23.17 -29.16
CA HIS A 90 -34.54 -24.25 -28.71
C HIS A 90 -33.08 -23.99 -29.10
N ILE A 91 -32.82 -23.66 -30.37
CA ILE A 91 -31.47 -23.36 -30.89
C ILE A 91 -30.86 -22.16 -30.16
N GLY A 92 -31.64 -21.09 -29.98
CA GLY A 92 -31.17 -19.88 -29.32
C GLY A 92 -30.74 -20.12 -27.88
N ILE A 93 -31.60 -20.77 -27.06
CA ILE A 93 -31.24 -21.09 -25.67
C ILE A 93 -30.10 -22.10 -25.61
N ALA A 94 -30.11 -23.14 -26.44
CA ALA A 94 -29.06 -24.14 -26.45
C ALA A 94 -27.69 -23.48 -26.67
N ILE A 95 -27.54 -22.69 -27.72
CA ILE A 95 -26.25 -22.07 -28.07
C ILE A 95 -25.82 -21.03 -27.03
N HIS A 96 -26.74 -20.20 -26.54
CA HIS A 96 -26.46 -19.19 -25.53
C HIS A 96 -25.89 -19.82 -24.24
N GLU A 97 -26.61 -20.81 -23.70
CA GLU A 97 -26.27 -21.46 -22.43
C GLU A 97 -25.11 -22.45 -22.56
N MET A 98 -24.94 -23.08 -23.73
CA MET A 98 -23.72 -23.84 -24.03
C MET A 98 -22.48 -22.94 -23.95
N GLY A 99 -22.58 -21.68 -24.42
CA GLY A 99 -21.50 -20.71 -24.30
C GLY A 99 -21.11 -20.42 -22.86
N HIS A 100 -22.09 -20.19 -21.99
CA HIS A 100 -21.88 -20.04 -20.55
C HIS A 100 -21.21 -21.26 -19.93
N PHE A 101 -21.76 -22.45 -20.19
CA PHE A 101 -21.27 -23.69 -19.60
C PHE A 101 -19.85 -24.02 -20.03
N LEU A 102 -19.54 -23.97 -21.33
CA LEU A 102 -18.20 -24.27 -21.84
C LEU A 102 -17.14 -23.27 -21.36
N THR A 103 -17.54 -22.01 -21.17
CA THR A 103 -16.64 -21.00 -20.60
C THR A 103 -16.40 -21.27 -19.11
N ALA A 104 -17.43 -21.68 -18.37
CA ALA A 104 -17.27 -22.07 -16.96
C ALA A 104 -16.36 -23.29 -16.79
N VAL A 105 -16.48 -24.30 -17.67
CA VAL A 105 -15.57 -25.47 -17.68
C VAL A 105 -14.13 -25.06 -17.93
N LYS A 106 -13.88 -24.20 -18.94
CA LYS A 106 -12.52 -23.72 -19.28
C LYS A 106 -11.85 -22.93 -18.14
N LEU A 107 -12.65 -22.28 -17.31
CA LEU A 107 -12.19 -21.44 -16.20
C LEU A 107 -12.20 -22.19 -14.87
N THR A 108 -12.43 -23.50 -14.88
CA THR A 108 -12.54 -24.35 -13.69
C THR A 108 -13.50 -23.76 -12.65
N ALA A 109 -14.61 -23.18 -13.13
CA ALA A 109 -15.52 -22.37 -12.33
C ALA A 109 -16.81 -23.11 -11.94
N LEU A 110 -17.02 -24.34 -12.42
CA LEU A 110 -18.17 -25.16 -12.02
C LEU A 110 -18.00 -25.69 -10.59
N ASN A 111 -19.10 -26.15 -9.99
CA ASN A 111 -19.02 -26.97 -8.79
C ASN A 111 -18.14 -28.22 -9.02
N GLN A 112 -17.53 -28.73 -7.96
CA GLN A 112 -16.54 -29.82 -8.02
C GLN A 112 -17.04 -31.04 -8.81
N ASP A 113 -18.23 -31.55 -8.47
CA ASP A 113 -18.85 -32.71 -9.13
C ASP A 113 -19.10 -32.52 -10.64
N SER A 114 -19.42 -31.30 -11.08
CA SER A 114 -19.69 -31.00 -12.49
C SER A 114 -18.41 -30.70 -13.26
N GLN A 115 -17.41 -30.12 -12.58
CA GLN A 115 -16.09 -29.85 -13.14
C GLN A 115 -15.36 -31.17 -13.44
N GLU A 116 -15.30 -32.09 -12.48
CA GLU A 116 -14.69 -33.42 -12.66
C GLU A 116 -15.31 -34.20 -13.83
N LYS A 117 -16.64 -34.14 -13.98
CA LYS A 117 -17.36 -34.76 -15.11
C LYS A 117 -17.05 -34.11 -16.45
N ALA A 118 -16.86 -32.80 -16.47
CA ALA A 118 -16.53 -32.08 -17.70
C ALA A 118 -15.07 -32.32 -18.11
N ASP A 119 -14.15 -32.31 -17.15
CA ASP A 119 -12.72 -32.53 -17.37
C ASP A 119 -12.45 -33.95 -17.89
N ALA A 120 -13.14 -34.96 -17.33
CA ALA A 120 -13.07 -36.35 -17.81
C ALA A 120 -13.43 -36.50 -19.30
N VAL A 121 -14.38 -35.69 -19.81
CA VAL A 121 -14.77 -35.70 -21.24
C VAL A 121 -13.78 -34.91 -22.09
N ILE A 122 -13.17 -33.85 -21.55
CA ILE A 122 -12.19 -33.02 -22.26
C ILE A 122 -10.88 -33.77 -22.47
N GLU A 123 -10.41 -34.47 -21.43
CA GLU A 123 -9.16 -35.25 -21.40
C GLU A 123 -9.29 -36.59 -22.15
N GLY A 124 -10.45 -37.24 -22.08
CA GLY A 124 -10.68 -38.58 -22.62
C GLY A 124 -10.66 -38.73 -24.15
N GLY A 125 -10.47 -37.66 -24.93
CA GLY A 125 -10.23 -37.68 -26.38
C GLY A 125 -11.38 -38.15 -27.30
N GLY A 126 -12.22 -39.09 -26.86
CA GLY A 126 -13.37 -39.64 -27.59
C GLY A 126 -14.67 -39.37 -26.85
N GLY A 127 -15.65 -38.73 -27.50
CA GLY A 127 -16.97 -38.46 -26.93
C GLY A 127 -17.43 -36.99 -26.95
N LYS A 128 -16.55 -36.05 -27.35
CA LYS A 128 -16.87 -34.61 -27.39
C LYS A 128 -18.11 -34.30 -28.24
N PHE A 129 -18.27 -34.96 -29.38
CA PHE A 129 -19.45 -34.77 -30.24
C PHE A 129 -20.75 -35.20 -29.54
N GLY A 130 -20.76 -36.37 -28.90
CA GLY A 130 -21.92 -36.86 -28.14
C GLY A 130 -22.25 -35.94 -26.96
N TRP A 131 -21.22 -35.41 -26.30
CA TRP A 131 -21.36 -34.44 -25.22
C TRP A 131 -21.97 -33.11 -25.69
N TYR A 132 -21.48 -32.52 -26.78
CA TYR A 132 -22.08 -31.31 -27.36
C TYR A 132 -23.52 -31.53 -27.86
N ALA A 133 -23.80 -32.69 -28.45
CA ALA A 133 -25.16 -33.04 -28.86
C ALA A 133 -26.11 -33.19 -27.65
N GLN A 134 -25.63 -33.80 -26.58
CA GLN A 134 -26.38 -33.93 -25.33
C GLN A 134 -26.64 -32.56 -24.68
N MET A 135 -25.64 -31.67 -24.66
CA MET A 135 -25.79 -30.29 -24.21
C MET A 135 -26.89 -29.58 -25.00
N PHE A 136 -26.80 -29.60 -26.33
CA PHE A 136 -27.74 -28.93 -27.22
C PHE A 136 -29.19 -29.38 -26.96
N LEU A 137 -29.41 -30.69 -26.78
CA LEU A 137 -30.74 -31.26 -26.57
C LEU A 137 -31.30 -31.02 -25.15
N MET A 138 -30.45 -31.10 -24.12
CA MET A 138 -30.91 -31.14 -22.72
C MET A 138 -30.89 -29.79 -22.00
N ILE A 139 -30.02 -28.86 -22.41
CA ILE A 139 -29.87 -27.55 -21.77
C ILE A 139 -31.15 -26.70 -21.85
N PRO A 140 -31.86 -26.59 -22.98
CA PRO A 140 -33.11 -25.82 -23.05
C PRO A 140 -34.23 -26.32 -22.11
N TRP A 141 -34.06 -27.53 -21.57
CA TRP A 141 -34.97 -28.14 -20.60
C TRP A 141 -34.43 -28.13 -19.16
N GLY A 142 -33.20 -27.67 -18.94
CA GLY A 142 -32.54 -27.64 -17.64
C GLY A 142 -32.23 -29.04 -17.10
N LYS A 143 -32.03 -30.02 -17.98
CA LYS A 143 -31.75 -31.41 -17.63
C LYS A 143 -30.29 -31.81 -17.80
N PHE A 144 -29.46 -30.89 -18.31
CA PHE A 144 -28.03 -31.11 -18.44
C PHE A 144 -27.33 -30.88 -17.10
N TYR A 145 -26.33 -31.70 -16.77
CA TYR A 145 -25.65 -31.63 -15.48
C TYR A 145 -24.90 -30.29 -15.35
N GLY A 146 -24.82 -29.75 -14.13
CA GLY A 146 -24.17 -28.48 -13.88
C GLY A 146 -24.88 -27.26 -14.49
N VAL A 147 -26.14 -27.39 -14.96
CA VAL A 147 -26.99 -26.28 -15.37
C VAL A 147 -28.23 -26.24 -14.47
N LYS A 148 -28.41 -25.15 -13.73
CA LYS A 148 -29.57 -24.92 -12.86
C LYS A 148 -30.68 -24.21 -13.61
N LYS A 149 -31.92 -24.60 -13.34
CA LYS A 149 -33.13 -23.95 -13.84
C LYS A 149 -33.87 -23.26 -12.70
N GLU A 150 -33.81 -21.93 -12.63
CA GLU A 150 -34.48 -21.14 -11.60
C GLU A 150 -35.30 -20.02 -12.24
N ASN A 151 -36.60 -19.94 -11.92
CA ASN A 151 -37.52 -18.89 -12.41
C ASN A 151 -37.51 -18.69 -13.94
N GLY A 152 -37.25 -19.75 -14.71
CA GLY A 152 -37.19 -19.70 -16.16
C GLY A 152 -35.83 -19.33 -16.74
N ASN A 153 -34.81 -19.13 -15.91
CA ASN A 153 -33.41 -18.97 -16.28
C ASN A 153 -32.65 -20.29 -16.25
N PHE A 154 -31.75 -20.46 -17.21
CA PHE A 154 -30.76 -21.51 -17.23
C PHE A 154 -29.42 -20.84 -16.93
N ALA A 155 -28.61 -21.44 -16.08
CA ALA A 155 -27.26 -20.94 -15.81
C ALA A 155 -26.35 -22.08 -15.35
N PRO A 156 -25.05 -22.05 -15.67
CA PRO A 156 -24.11 -22.99 -15.09
C PRO A 156 -24.09 -22.83 -13.56
N ASP A 157 -23.99 -23.96 -12.87
CA ASP A 157 -23.86 -24.00 -11.41
C ASP A 157 -22.44 -23.63 -10.99
N ALA A 158 -22.17 -22.31 -11.03
CA ALA A 158 -20.88 -21.69 -10.80
C ALA A 158 -21.04 -20.39 -9.98
N PRO A 159 -20.05 -20.01 -9.16
CA PRO A 159 -19.96 -18.66 -8.60
C PRO A 159 -19.98 -17.61 -9.71
N TYR A 160 -20.47 -16.40 -9.42
CA TYR A 160 -20.53 -15.34 -10.42
C TYR A 160 -19.13 -15.01 -10.98
N ASN A 161 -18.94 -15.23 -12.29
CA ASN A 161 -17.71 -14.93 -13.00
C ASN A 161 -18.01 -14.03 -14.21
N LEU A 162 -17.30 -12.91 -14.33
CA LEU A 162 -17.53 -11.90 -15.37
C LEU A 162 -17.28 -12.46 -16.79
N ALA A 163 -16.27 -13.32 -16.97
CA ALA A 163 -15.95 -13.96 -18.24
C ALA A 163 -17.03 -14.97 -18.64
N VAL A 164 -17.54 -15.74 -17.67
CA VAL A 164 -18.70 -16.62 -17.88
C VAL A 164 -19.91 -15.79 -18.28
N ALA A 165 -20.22 -14.70 -17.57
CA ALA A 165 -21.34 -13.82 -17.88
C ALA A 165 -21.23 -13.11 -19.25
N ALA A 166 -20.00 -12.82 -19.71
CA ALA A 166 -19.76 -12.16 -21.00
C ALA A 166 -19.75 -13.12 -22.20
N SER A 167 -19.65 -14.43 -21.97
CA SER A 167 -19.48 -15.42 -23.04
C SER A 167 -20.74 -15.68 -23.87
N ALA A 168 -21.92 -15.74 -23.28
CA ALA A 168 -23.12 -16.12 -24.03
C ALA A 168 -23.53 -15.14 -25.14
N PRO A 169 -23.46 -13.80 -24.96
CA PRO A 169 -23.70 -12.86 -26.06
C PRO A 169 -22.74 -13.04 -27.25
N ILE A 170 -21.53 -13.57 -27.02
CA ILE A 170 -20.55 -13.87 -28.08
C ILE A 170 -21.01 -15.10 -28.88
N TRP A 171 -21.48 -16.16 -28.21
CA TRP A 171 -22.01 -17.35 -28.88
C TRP A 171 -23.31 -17.06 -29.64
N SER A 172 -24.18 -16.21 -29.11
CA SER A 172 -25.35 -15.68 -29.82
C SER A 172 -24.97 -14.86 -31.07
N GLN A 173 -23.87 -14.12 -31.03
CA GLN A 173 -23.35 -13.39 -32.19
C GLN A 173 -22.90 -14.35 -33.30
N TRP A 174 -22.25 -15.47 -32.95
CA TRP A 174 -21.89 -16.51 -33.93
C TRP A 174 -23.12 -17.09 -34.62
N LEU A 175 -24.17 -17.37 -33.86
CA LEU A 175 -25.45 -17.82 -34.40
C LEU A 175 -26.00 -16.83 -35.43
N ALA A 176 -26.05 -15.53 -35.11
CA ALA A 176 -26.50 -14.49 -36.04
C ALA A 176 -25.62 -14.38 -37.29
N THR A 177 -24.31 -14.42 -37.12
CA THR A 177 -23.33 -14.25 -38.21
C THR A 177 -23.43 -15.36 -39.25
N ILE A 178 -23.78 -16.58 -38.83
CA ILE A 178 -23.94 -17.73 -39.72
C ILE A 178 -25.36 -17.77 -40.31
N PHE A 179 -26.38 -17.58 -39.47
CA PHE A 179 -27.77 -17.85 -39.88
C PHE A 179 -28.37 -16.72 -40.72
N LEU A 180 -28.04 -15.45 -40.45
CA LEU A 180 -28.63 -14.32 -41.20
C LEU A 180 -28.24 -14.26 -42.68
N PRO A 181 -26.97 -14.50 -43.08
CA PRO A 181 -26.61 -14.57 -44.50
C PRO A 181 -27.33 -15.70 -45.23
N ILE A 182 -27.45 -16.87 -44.60
CA ILE A 182 -28.17 -18.03 -45.15
C ILE A 182 -29.65 -17.67 -45.33
N ALA A 183 -30.26 -17.05 -44.31
CA ALA A 183 -31.64 -16.57 -44.37
C ALA A 183 -31.84 -15.59 -45.54
N GLY A 184 -30.97 -14.59 -45.66
CA GLY A 184 -31.02 -13.59 -46.73
C GLY A 184 -30.92 -14.21 -48.13
N PHE A 185 -30.00 -15.16 -48.33
CA PHE A 185 -29.86 -15.88 -49.59
C PHE A 185 -31.14 -16.64 -49.97
N PHE A 186 -31.65 -17.49 -49.07
CA PHE A 186 -32.82 -18.31 -49.36
C PHE A 186 -34.10 -17.50 -49.52
N ILE A 187 -34.28 -16.42 -48.76
CA ILE A 187 -35.42 -15.50 -48.92
C ILE A 187 -35.34 -14.76 -50.26
N LEU A 188 -34.18 -14.20 -50.60
CA LEU A 188 -34.01 -13.42 -51.83
C LEU A 188 -34.21 -14.29 -53.08
N VAL A 189 -33.57 -15.46 -53.11
CA VAL A 189 -33.71 -16.40 -54.23
C VAL A 189 -35.13 -16.95 -54.29
N GLY A 190 -35.71 -17.34 -53.15
CA GLY A 190 -37.08 -17.85 -53.06
C GLY A 190 -38.12 -16.86 -53.58
N LEU A 191 -38.01 -15.58 -53.21
CA LEU A 191 -38.90 -14.51 -53.70
C LEU A 191 -38.69 -14.24 -55.20
N SER A 192 -37.44 -14.22 -55.67
CA SER A 192 -37.14 -13.94 -57.09
C SER A 192 -37.53 -15.09 -58.04
N ALA A 193 -37.44 -16.34 -57.56
CA ALA A 193 -37.71 -17.54 -58.35
C ALA A 193 -39.12 -18.11 -58.12
N GLY A 194 -39.92 -17.52 -57.21
CA GLY A 194 -41.26 -17.98 -56.86
C GLY A 194 -41.27 -19.37 -56.21
N GLN A 195 -40.26 -19.69 -55.39
CA GLN A 195 -40.07 -21.02 -54.79
C GLN A 195 -40.36 -20.98 -53.28
N ASP A 196 -41.58 -21.35 -52.89
CA ASP A 196 -42.06 -21.27 -51.49
C ASP A 196 -41.21 -22.08 -50.50
N TRP A 197 -40.69 -23.23 -50.93
CA TRP A 197 -39.83 -24.06 -50.08
C TRP A 197 -38.52 -23.36 -49.68
N MET A 198 -37.96 -22.52 -50.55
CA MET A 198 -36.77 -21.73 -50.24
C MET A 198 -37.11 -20.63 -49.23
N ILE A 199 -38.30 -20.03 -49.33
CA ILE A 199 -38.78 -19.04 -48.37
C ILE A 199 -38.92 -19.69 -46.98
N TYR A 200 -39.44 -20.91 -46.88
CA TYR A 200 -39.51 -21.63 -45.60
C TYR A 200 -38.14 -21.94 -44.99
N VAL A 201 -37.18 -22.37 -45.81
CA VAL A 201 -35.79 -22.56 -45.35
C VAL A 201 -35.20 -21.24 -44.88
N GLY A 202 -35.37 -20.17 -45.65
CA GLY A 202 -34.88 -18.85 -45.29
C GLY A 202 -35.48 -18.31 -43.98
N ARG A 203 -36.78 -18.52 -43.76
CA ARG A 203 -37.49 -18.16 -42.52
C ARG A 203 -37.01 -18.96 -41.32
N PHE A 204 -36.73 -20.24 -41.50
CA PHE A 204 -36.14 -21.07 -40.45
C PHE A 204 -34.79 -20.52 -39.98
N PHE A 205 -33.91 -20.09 -40.89
CA PHE A 205 -32.62 -19.48 -40.52
C PHE A 205 -32.78 -18.05 -39.98
N LEU A 206 -33.78 -17.30 -40.47
CA LEU A 206 -34.03 -15.93 -40.04
C LEU A 206 -34.35 -15.84 -38.54
N ALA A 207 -35.19 -16.74 -38.03
CA ALA A 207 -35.67 -16.65 -36.64
C ALA A 207 -34.54 -16.82 -35.59
N PRO A 208 -33.72 -17.90 -35.58
CA PRO A 208 -32.58 -18.03 -34.69
C PRO A 208 -31.52 -16.94 -34.93
N GLY A 209 -31.33 -16.50 -36.18
CA GLY A 209 -30.41 -15.41 -36.52
C GLY A 209 -30.80 -14.08 -35.89
N CYS A 210 -32.08 -13.72 -35.93
CA CYS A 210 -32.62 -12.51 -35.29
C CYS A 210 -32.54 -12.59 -33.76
N VAL A 211 -32.79 -13.77 -33.18
CA VAL A 211 -32.63 -14.02 -31.74
C VAL A 211 -31.18 -13.76 -31.33
N GLY A 212 -30.20 -14.35 -32.02
CA GLY A 212 -28.79 -14.16 -31.73
C GLY A 212 -28.31 -12.72 -31.88
N LEU A 213 -28.82 -11.99 -32.88
CA LEU A 213 -28.46 -10.60 -33.13
C LEU A 213 -28.99 -9.68 -32.02
N LEU A 214 -30.27 -9.83 -31.65
CA LEU A 214 -30.89 -8.99 -30.62
C LEU A 214 -30.35 -9.28 -29.23
N ASP A 215 -30.04 -10.53 -28.94
CA ASP A 215 -29.36 -10.91 -27.69
C ASP A 215 -27.99 -10.22 -27.56
N ARG A 216 -27.23 -10.14 -28.65
CA ARG A 216 -25.95 -9.42 -28.70
C ARG A 216 -26.10 -7.89 -28.59
N LEU A 217 -27.10 -7.31 -29.23
CA LEU A 217 -27.31 -5.85 -29.24
C LEU A 217 -27.85 -5.31 -27.91
N LEU A 218 -28.60 -6.13 -27.18
CA LEU A 218 -29.21 -5.77 -25.89
C LEU A 218 -28.34 -6.18 -24.68
N ALA A 219 -27.22 -6.85 -24.91
CA ALA A 219 -26.22 -7.16 -23.89
C ALA A 219 -25.59 -5.88 -23.29
N ASP A 220 -25.30 -5.89 -21.99
CA ASP A 220 -24.72 -4.75 -21.26
C ASP A 220 -23.35 -4.33 -21.84
N SER A 221 -23.35 -3.20 -22.56
CA SER A 221 -22.15 -2.64 -23.18
C SER A 221 -21.04 -2.27 -22.18
N GLY A 222 -21.38 -2.00 -20.91
CA GLY A 222 -20.41 -1.69 -19.86
C GLY A 222 -19.58 -2.91 -19.47
N LYS A 223 -20.23 -4.03 -19.21
CA LYS A 223 -19.56 -5.29 -18.81
C LYS A 223 -18.71 -5.90 -19.92
N LEU A 224 -19.16 -5.79 -21.18
CA LEU A 224 -18.38 -6.25 -22.33
C LEU A 224 -17.11 -5.39 -22.55
N ARG A 225 -17.21 -4.08 -22.32
CA ARG A 225 -16.04 -3.17 -22.39
C ARG A 225 -15.05 -3.44 -21.27
N GLU A 226 -15.55 -3.70 -20.06
CA GLU A 226 -14.72 -4.08 -18.92
C GLU A 226 -13.98 -5.40 -19.17
N PHE A 227 -14.68 -6.43 -19.67
CA PHE A 227 -14.08 -7.73 -20.03
C PHE A 227 -12.98 -7.58 -21.10
N ARG A 228 -13.23 -6.88 -22.21
CA ARG A 228 -12.22 -6.66 -23.26
C ARG A 228 -11.01 -5.88 -22.78
N THR A 229 -11.21 -4.96 -21.84
CA THR A 229 -10.10 -4.19 -21.24
C THR A 229 -9.23 -5.13 -20.40
N ARG A 230 -9.85 -6.02 -19.62
CA ARG A 230 -9.12 -7.06 -18.87
C ARG A 230 -8.41 -8.07 -19.77
N GLU A 231 -9.04 -8.55 -20.84
CA GLU A 231 -8.38 -9.44 -21.83
C GLU A 231 -7.17 -8.77 -22.48
N LYS A 232 -7.28 -7.49 -22.83
CA LYS A 232 -6.16 -6.74 -23.40
C LYS A 232 -5.02 -6.59 -22.40
N ILE A 233 -5.33 -6.26 -21.15
CA ILE A 233 -4.34 -6.16 -20.06
C ILE A 233 -3.68 -7.52 -19.83
N ALA A 234 -4.46 -8.60 -19.75
CA ALA A 234 -3.96 -9.96 -19.56
C ALA A 234 -3.09 -10.42 -20.75
N ALA A 235 -3.46 -10.09 -21.98
CA ALA A 235 -2.67 -10.38 -23.18
C ALA A 235 -1.36 -9.56 -23.21
N GLU A 236 -1.39 -8.29 -22.80
CA GLU A 236 -0.19 -7.45 -22.67
C GLU A 236 0.71 -7.95 -21.53
N GLN A 237 0.15 -8.42 -20.41
CA GLN A 237 0.87 -9.02 -19.29
C GLN A 237 1.48 -10.36 -19.68
N ALA A 238 0.73 -11.25 -20.35
CA ALA A 238 1.23 -12.52 -20.87
C ALA A 238 2.32 -12.31 -21.93
N ALA A 239 2.18 -11.31 -22.80
CA ALA A 239 3.22 -10.94 -23.77
C ALA A 239 4.46 -10.36 -23.08
N ARG A 240 4.29 -9.55 -22.02
CA ARG A 240 5.41 -9.07 -21.19
C ARG A 240 6.08 -10.22 -20.47
N ALA A 241 5.32 -11.14 -19.85
CA ALA A 241 5.82 -12.33 -19.18
C ALA A 241 6.59 -13.25 -20.13
N ALA A 242 6.10 -13.46 -21.34
CA ALA A 242 6.79 -14.21 -22.37
C ALA A 242 8.07 -13.49 -22.87
N ALA A 243 8.08 -12.16 -22.88
CA ALA A 243 9.24 -11.36 -23.26
C ALA A 243 10.26 -11.16 -22.12
N SER A 244 9.82 -11.24 -20.86
CA SER A 244 10.61 -11.01 -19.64
C SER A 244 10.95 -12.29 -18.90
N ALA A 245 10.43 -13.44 -19.33
CA ALA A 245 11.00 -14.76 -19.07
C ALA A 245 12.36 -14.86 -19.77
N SER A 246 13.31 -14.06 -19.29
CA SER A 246 14.73 -14.22 -19.57
C SER A 246 15.14 -15.61 -19.12
N LYS A 247 15.93 -16.31 -19.95
CA LYS A 247 16.60 -17.57 -19.57
C LYS A 247 17.71 -17.36 -18.54
N GLU A 248 18.03 -16.12 -18.18
CA GLU A 248 19.09 -15.78 -17.24
C GLU A 248 18.59 -15.96 -15.80
N SER A 249 19.45 -16.46 -14.91
CA SER A 249 19.09 -16.64 -13.50
C SER A 249 18.85 -15.30 -12.79
N TRP A 250 18.09 -15.33 -11.69
CA TRP A 250 17.83 -14.15 -10.86
C TRP A 250 19.12 -13.42 -10.44
N MET A 251 20.19 -14.17 -10.17
CA MET A 251 21.52 -13.65 -9.81
C MET A 251 22.08 -12.63 -10.82
N VAL A 252 21.69 -12.71 -12.09
CA VAL A 252 22.08 -11.75 -13.14
C VAL A 252 21.03 -10.64 -13.26
N GLN A 253 19.75 -11.01 -13.27
CA GLN A 253 18.65 -10.05 -13.47
C GLN A 253 18.58 -8.99 -12.36
N VAL A 254 18.84 -9.39 -11.11
CA VAL A 254 18.73 -8.55 -9.92
C VAL A 254 19.55 -7.27 -10.02
N VAL A 255 20.72 -7.29 -10.65
CA VAL A 255 21.58 -6.11 -10.84
C VAL A 255 20.88 -5.04 -11.67
N GLN A 256 20.20 -5.44 -12.75
CA GLN A 256 19.45 -4.50 -13.60
C GLN A 256 18.19 -4.00 -12.89
N VAL A 257 17.53 -4.87 -12.11
CA VAL A 257 16.36 -4.49 -11.31
C VAL A 257 16.76 -3.45 -10.26
N LYS A 258 17.84 -3.67 -9.51
CA LYS A 258 18.39 -2.72 -8.55
C LYS A 258 18.71 -1.38 -9.22
N LYS A 259 19.43 -1.39 -10.35
CA LYS A 259 19.75 -0.16 -11.11
C LYS A 259 18.49 0.59 -11.57
N ARG A 260 17.45 -0.13 -12.00
CA ARG A 260 16.16 0.46 -12.36
C ARG A 260 15.51 1.15 -11.15
N LEU A 261 15.53 0.52 -9.97
CA LEU A 261 14.93 1.10 -8.76
C LEU A 261 15.64 2.37 -8.29
N LEU A 262 16.96 2.45 -8.49
CA LEU A 262 17.76 3.64 -8.20
C LEU A 262 17.43 4.82 -9.12
N THR A 263 17.28 4.54 -10.42
CA THR A 263 17.14 5.55 -11.47
C THR A 263 15.70 5.93 -11.80
N THR A 264 14.73 5.12 -11.37
CA THR A 264 13.32 5.32 -11.65
C THR A 264 12.49 5.23 -10.38
N ARG A 265 11.26 5.74 -10.46
CA ARG A 265 10.26 5.64 -9.40
C ARG A 265 8.93 5.22 -10.02
N MET A 266 8.08 4.61 -9.20
CA MET A 266 6.75 4.14 -9.61
C MET A 266 5.92 5.26 -10.24
N GLN A 267 5.95 6.42 -9.59
CA GLN A 267 5.23 7.62 -10.00
C GLN A 267 6.05 8.86 -9.64
N SER A 268 5.98 9.89 -10.48
CA SER A 268 6.62 11.17 -10.19
C SER A 268 5.88 12.32 -10.86
N VAL A 269 6.04 13.51 -10.29
CA VAL A 269 5.40 14.74 -10.74
C VAL A 269 6.45 15.85 -10.74
N THR A 270 6.52 16.59 -11.83
CA THR A 270 7.35 17.81 -11.92
C THR A 270 6.51 18.99 -11.43
N LEU A 271 6.95 19.68 -10.39
CA LEU A 271 6.31 20.87 -9.84
C LEU A 271 6.52 22.08 -10.74
N ARG A 272 5.85 23.20 -10.44
CA ARG A 272 5.93 24.43 -11.25
C ARG A 272 7.33 25.04 -11.30
N ASP A 273 8.10 24.88 -10.22
CA ASP A 273 9.49 25.34 -10.13
C ASP A 273 10.47 24.43 -10.91
N GLY A 274 9.96 23.39 -11.58
CA GLY A 274 10.75 22.41 -12.31
C GLY A 274 11.28 21.26 -11.46
N SER A 275 11.13 21.32 -10.14
CA SER A 275 11.60 20.27 -9.24
C SER A 275 10.71 19.02 -9.34
N LYS A 276 11.28 17.84 -9.10
CA LYS A 276 10.54 16.58 -9.19
C LYS A 276 10.26 15.97 -7.82
N VAL A 277 9.00 15.62 -7.56
CA VAL A 277 8.59 14.81 -6.40
C VAL A 277 8.19 13.42 -6.87
N ALA A 278 8.66 12.39 -6.16
CA ALA A 278 8.43 11.01 -6.54
C ALA A 278 7.88 10.16 -5.40
N ALA A 279 7.02 9.20 -5.77
CA ALA A 279 6.53 8.21 -4.83
C ALA A 279 7.64 7.17 -4.55
N PRO A 280 8.00 6.93 -3.27
CA PRO A 280 8.98 5.92 -2.89
C PRO A 280 8.50 4.50 -3.25
N TRP A 281 9.40 3.53 -3.43
CA TRP A 281 9.01 2.12 -3.60
C TRP A 281 8.37 1.57 -2.32
N GLN A 282 7.47 0.59 -2.43
CA GLN A 282 6.78 0.02 -1.27
C GLN A 282 7.47 -1.27 -0.81
N PHE A 283 7.82 -1.34 0.47
CA PHE A 283 8.27 -2.56 1.15
C PHE A 283 7.10 -3.10 1.97
N ARG A 284 6.39 -4.11 1.43
CA ARG A 284 5.09 -4.56 1.95
C ARG A 284 5.22 -5.85 2.74
N ASN A 285 5.21 -5.72 4.06
CA ASN A 285 5.18 -6.86 4.97
C ASN A 285 3.98 -7.77 4.67
N CYS A 286 4.26 -9.05 4.42
CA CYS A 286 3.29 -10.04 3.95
C CYS A 286 3.40 -11.37 4.68
N ALA A 287 4.60 -11.78 5.13
CA ALA A 287 4.81 -12.91 6.01
C ALA A 287 5.78 -12.54 7.14
N MET A 288 5.56 -13.07 8.34
CA MET A 288 6.31 -12.71 9.55
C MET A 288 6.65 -13.93 10.40
N GLY A 289 7.73 -13.79 11.18
CA GLY A 289 8.21 -14.76 12.14
C GLY A 289 8.85 -14.08 13.36
N GLY A 290 9.97 -14.62 13.83
CA GLY A 290 10.82 -14.02 14.84
C GLY A 290 10.09 -13.57 16.11
N ARG A 291 10.53 -12.46 16.70
CA ARG A 291 9.89 -11.87 17.90
C ARG A 291 8.51 -11.30 17.61
N HIS A 292 8.25 -10.86 16.39
CA HIS A 292 6.97 -10.27 15.97
C HIS A 292 5.78 -11.21 16.16
N THR A 293 6.00 -12.52 16.08
CA THR A 293 4.95 -13.53 16.24
C THR A 293 4.99 -14.26 17.58
N GLU A 294 6.03 -14.09 18.39
CA GLU A 294 6.29 -14.93 19.57
C GLU A 294 5.22 -14.80 20.64
N LYS A 295 4.74 -13.59 20.90
CA LYS A 295 3.74 -13.32 21.94
C LYS A 295 2.32 -13.71 21.50
N GLU A 296 1.96 -13.41 20.26
CA GLU A 296 0.59 -13.56 19.75
C GLU A 296 0.33 -14.93 19.10
N TYR A 297 1.36 -15.48 18.46
CA TYR A 297 1.32 -16.73 17.70
C TYR A 297 2.52 -17.61 18.06
N PRO A 298 2.60 -18.11 19.30
CA PRO A 298 3.73 -18.90 19.77
C PRO A 298 3.94 -20.17 18.96
N GLU A 299 2.90 -20.70 18.30
CA GLU A 299 3.02 -21.89 17.45
C GLU A 299 3.67 -21.62 16.09
N SER A 300 3.81 -20.35 15.64
CA SER A 300 4.57 -20.04 14.42
C SER A 300 6.02 -20.54 14.55
N ASN A 301 6.57 -21.14 13.49
CA ASN A 301 7.90 -21.74 13.50
C ASN A 301 8.94 -21.00 12.66
N ILE A 302 8.60 -19.82 12.14
CA ILE A 302 9.50 -18.98 11.35
C ILE A 302 10.36 -18.15 12.31
N SER A 303 11.69 -18.26 12.22
CA SER A 303 12.64 -17.54 13.09
C SER A 303 13.03 -16.17 12.54
N MET A 304 13.09 -16.00 11.22
CA MET A 304 13.31 -14.69 10.59
C MET A 304 12.09 -13.77 10.71
N GLN A 305 12.30 -12.46 10.85
CA GLN A 305 11.27 -11.53 11.32
C GLN A 305 10.23 -11.12 10.27
N GLU A 306 10.65 -10.66 9.09
CA GLU A 306 9.74 -10.27 8.01
C GLU A 306 10.19 -10.78 6.63
N SER A 307 9.19 -11.06 5.80
CA SER A 307 9.34 -11.26 4.37
C SER A 307 8.27 -10.45 3.64
N MET A 308 8.72 -9.61 2.72
CA MET A 308 7.94 -8.54 2.11
C MET A 308 7.82 -8.74 0.60
N PHE A 309 6.69 -8.34 0.03
CA PHE A 309 6.59 -8.13 -1.42
C PHE A 309 6.98 -6.70 -1.79
N MET A 310 7.77 -6.56 -2.85
CA MET A 310 8.14 -5.29 -3.46
C MET A 310 7.50 -5.19 -4.85
N PRO A 311 6.41 -4.42 -5.04
CA PRO A 311 5.80 -4.22 -6.35
C PRO A 311 6.67 -3.30 -7.22
N LEU A 312 7.00 -3.76 -8.44
CA LEU A 312 7.97 -3.13 -9.33
C LEU A 312 7.36 -2.59 -10.64
N SER A 313 6.29 -3.22 -11.14
CA SER A 313 5.65 -2.82 -12.40
C SER A 313 4.51 -1.79 -12.33
N PRO A 314 3.82 -1.57 -11.18
CA PRO A 314 2.80 -0.53 -11.09
C PRO A 314 3.24 0.85 -11.57
N LYS A 315 2.30 1.62 -12.11
CA LYS A 315 2.51 3.01 -12.57
C LYS A 315 1.78 4.04 -11.72
N ALA A 316 0.80 3.58 -10.96
CA ALA A 316 0.12 4.33 -9.92
C ALA A 316 0.39 3.66 -8.56
N TYR A 317 0.47 4.46 -7.51
CA TYR A 317 0.75 3.98 -6.16
C TYR A 317 -0.40 3.11 -5.60
N GLU A 318 -1.61 3.36 -6.08
CA GLU A 318 -2.84 2.63 -5.82
C GLU A 318 -2.78 1.20 -6.41
N ASP A 319 -2.24 1.06 -7.63
CA ASP A 319 -2.10 -0.24 -8.28
C ASP A 319 -1.13 -1.16 -7.50
N ALA A 320 -0.08 -0.58 -6.89
CA ALA A 320 0.83 -1.30 -6.01
C ALA A 320 0.14 -1.77 -4.72
N GLN A 321 -0.80 -0.99 -4.18
CA GLN A 321 -1.63 -1.41 -3.06
C GLN A 321 -2.53 -2.58 -3.44
N GLU A 322 -3.20 -2.52 -4.59
CA GLU A 322 -4.07 -3.61 -5.07
C GLU A 322 -3.27 -4.89 -5.31
N MET A 323 -2.12 -4.77 -5.98
CA MET A 323 -1.21 -5.88 -6.28
C MET A 323 -0.77 -6.62 -5.01
N THR A 324 -0.35 -5.88 -3.99
CA THR A 324 0.17 -6.46 -2.74
C THR A 324 -0.91 -7.10 -1.88
N VAL A 325 -2.13 -6.54 -1.88
CA VAL A 325 -3.29 -7.18 -1.24
C VAL A 325 -3.62 -8.51 -1.92
N LYS A 326 -3.66 -8.57 -3.25
CA LYS A 326 -3.90 -9.83 -3.99
C LYS A 326 -2.85 -10.89 -3.66
N LEU A 327 -1.57 -10.51 -3.68
CA LEU A 327 -0.46 -11.40 -3.36
C LEU A 327 -0.56 -11.94 -1.93
N GLN A 328 -0.90 -11.10 -0.95
CA GLN A 328 -1.05 -11.51 0.43
C GLN A 328 -2.21 -12.51 0.61
N TYR A 329 -3.37 -12.24 0.02
CA TYR A 329 -4.49 -13.19 0.04
C TYR A 329 -4.12 -14.51 -0.63
N ARG A 330 -3.44 -14.46 -1.77
CA ARG A 330 -3.03 -15.68 -2.47
C ARG A 330 -1.99 -16.48 -1.68
N LEU A 331 -1.02 -15.82 -1.06
CA LEU A 331 -0.05 -16.45 -0.18
C LEU A 331 -0.74 -17.17 1.00
N LYS A 332 -1.76 -16.53 1.59
CA LYS A 332 -2.58 -17.16 2.64
C LYS A 332 -3.24 -18.45 2.15
N GLU A 333 -3.85 -18.43 0.96
CA GLU A 333 -4.49 -19.61 0.36
C GLU A 333 -3.49 -20.73 0.08
N ILE A 334 -2.30 -20.39 -0.44
CA ILE A 334 -1.22 -21.35 -0.70
C ILE A 334 -0.78 -22.03 0.60
N ILE A 335 -0.57 -21.25 1.67
CA ILE A 335 -0.16 -21.78 2.97
C ILE A 335 -1.24 -22.71 3.55
N GLU A 336 -2.51 -22.31 3.52
CA GLU A 336 -3.63 -23.12 4.04
C GLU A 336 -3.88 -24.41 3.23
N ALA A 337 -3.60 -24.38 1.92
CA ALA A 337 -3.74 -25.55 1.05
C ALA A 337 -2.55 -26.52 1.13
N ALA A 338 -1.38 -26.05 1.56
CA ALA A 338 -0.15 -26.82 1.55
C ALA A 338 -0.09 -27.83 2.72
N PRO A 339 0.24 -29.11 2.46
CA PRO A 339 0.45 -30.09 3.53
C PRO A 339 1.55 -29.66 4.50
N GLY A 340 1.25 -29.79 5.80
CA GLY A 340 2.17 -29.41 6.87
C GLY A 340 2.32 -27.90 7.07
N ALA A 341 1.43 -27.09 6.49
CA ALA A 341 1.42 -25.64 6.65
C ALA A 341 0.05 -25.14 7.09
N LYS A 342 0.04 -23.99 7.79
CA LYS A 342 -1.19 -23.35 8.30
C LYS A 342 -0.94 -21.88 8.59
N VAL A 343 -1.95 -21.02 8.42
CA VAL A 343 -1.92 -19.65 8.91
C VAL A 343 -2.44 -19.57 10.34
N MET A 344 -1.64 -18.98 11.23
CA MET A 344 -1.99 -18.77 12.63
C MET A 344 -2.75 -17.45 12.82
N GLY A 345 -2.43 -16.44 12.02
CA GLY A 345 -3.11 -15.15 12.03
C GLY A 345 -2.38 -14.07 11.26
N VAL A 346 -2.68 -12.81 11.58
CA VAL A 346 -2.04 -11.61 11.03
C VAL A 346 -1.50 -10.81 12.20
N GLY A 347 -0.19 -10.63 12.27
CA GLY A 347 0.43 -9.90 13.38
C GLY A 347 0.34 -8.38 13.24
N LEU A 348 0.93 -7.68 14.20
CA LEU A 348 0.78 -6.23 14.41
C LEU A 348 1.15 -5.33 13.21
N GLU A 349 2.05 -5.80 12.35
CA GLU A 349 2.49 -5.04 11.16
C GLU A 349 1.73 -5.42 9.89
N GLY A 350 0.75 -6.31 10.00
CA GLY A 350 -0.16 -6.67 8.93
C GLY A 350 0.31 -7.82 8.05
N GLY A 351 1.43 -8.48 8.35
CA GLY A 351 1.89 -9.71 7.69
C GLY A 351 1.24 -10.98 8.26
N ILE A 352 1.29 -12.07 7.50
CA ILE A 352 0.77 -13.39 7.90
C ILE A 352 1.77 -14.06 8.84
N ALA A 353 1.31 -14.64 9.95
CA ALA A 353 2.12 -15.50 10.82
C ALA A 353 1.81 -16.97 10.51
N PRO A 354 2.71 -17.73 9.86
CA PRO A 354 2.44 -19.11 9.47
C PRO A 354 3.16 -20.13 10.36
N TYR A 355 2.67 -21.36 10.34
CA TYR A 355 3.45 -22.55 10.65
C TYR A 355 3.72 -23.28 9.33
N ILE A 356 4.96 -23.67 9.06
CA ILE A 356 5.37 -24.32 7.81
C ILE A 356 6.36 -25.46 8.09
N ASP A 357 5.96 -26.70 7.82
CA ASP A 357 6.89 -27.83 7.84
C ASP A 357 7.92 -27.72 6.70
N LYS A 358 9.15 -28.15 6.97
CA LYS A 358 10.25 -28.20 6.00
C LYS A 358 10.00 -29.27 4.93
N GLU A 359 10.40 -29.00 3.70
CA GLU A 359 10.58 -30.05 2.68
C GLU A 359 11.97 -30.69 2.83
N PRO A 360 12.21 -31.90 2.26
CA PRO A 360 13.47 -32.63 2.46
C PRO A 360 14.75 -31.84 2.09
N GLN A 361 14.66 -30.89 1.16
CA GLN A 361 15.76 -30.04 0.74
C GLN A 361 16.00 -28.82 1.64
N ASP A 362 15.07 -28.50 2.53
CA ASP A 362 15.13 -27.29 3.35
C ASP A 362 15.93 -27.51 4.63
N LYS A 363 16.80 -26.55 4.94
CA LYS A 363 17.45 -26.46 6.25
C LYS A 363 16.49 -25.86 7.28
N VAL A 364 15.73 -24.85 6.86
CA VAL A 364 14.87 -24.00 7.71
C VAL A 364 13.52 -23.75 7.03
N PRO A 365 12.41 -23.56 7.78
CA PRO A 365 11.07 -23.39 7.21
C PRO A 365 10.91 -22.12 6.34
N GLU A 366 11.77 -21.12 6.52
CA GLU A 366 11.84 -19.89 5.73
C GLU A 366 12.00 -20.17 4.24
N GLN A 367 12.82 -21.16 3.84
CA GLN A 367 13.05 -21.47 2.43
C GLN A 367 11.75 -21.88 1.71
N ARG A 368 10.95 -22.74 2.36
CA ARG A 368 9.63 -23.14 1.83
C ARG A 368 8.67 -21.96 1.77
N MET A 369 8.68 -21.10 2.80
CA MET A 369 7.88 -19.87 2.80
C MET A 369 8.22 -18.95 1.63
N TRP A 370 9.51 -18.74 1.34
CA TRP A 370 9.95 -17.91 0.21
C TRP A 370 9.58 -18.52 -1.14
N ARG A 371 9.62 -19.86 -1.29
CA ARG A 371 9.08 -20.54 -2.47
C ARG A 371 7.56 -20.36 -2.59
N MET A 372 6.80 -20.43 -1.50
CA MET A 372 5.36 -20.14 -1.49
C MET A 372 5.07 -18.68 -1.88
N MET A 373 5.91 -17.72 -1.45
CA MET A 373 5.81 -16.33 -1.88
C MET A 373 6.05 -16.17 -3.38
N LYS A 374 7.07 -16.83 -3.94
CA LYS A 374 7.31 -16.89 -5.39
C LYS A 374 6.10 -17.51 -6.12
N GLN A 375 5.52 -18.58 -5.57
CA GLN A 375 4.30 -19.19 -6.12
C GLN A 375 3.12 -18.21 -6.10
N ALA A 376 2.94 -17.42 -5.04
CA ALA A 376 1.89 -16.41 -4.97
C ALA A 376 2.02 -15.35 -6.07
N ILE A 377 3.26 -14.95 -6.42
CA ILE A 377 3.53 -14.05 -7.54
C ILE A 377 3.03 -14.68 -8.85
N LEU A 378 3.40 -15.94 -9.11
CA LEU A 378 3.01 -16.67 -10.31
C LEU A 378 1.50 -16.91 -10.41
N ASP A 379 0.86 -17.33 -9.31
CA ASP A 379 -0.58 -17.60 -9.25
C ASP A 379 -1.43 -16.34 -9.44
N CYS A 380 -0.89 -15.17 -9.12
CA CYS A 380 -1.51 -13.88 -9.39
C CYS A 380 -1.22 -13.34 -10.80
N GLU A 381 -0.67 -14.17 -11.70
CA GLU A 381 -0.33 -13.84 -13.09
C GLU A 381 0.71 -12.70 -13.21
N TYR A 382 1.56 -12.57 -12.19
CA TYR A 382 2.69 -11.65 -12.19
C TYR A 382 4.01 -12.39 -12.43
N VAL A 383 5.01 -11.66 -12.90
CA VAL A 383 6.34 -12.20 -13.20
C VAL A 383 7.31 -11.89 -12.05
N PRO A 384 7.87 -12.92 -11.38
CA PRO A 384 8.93 -12.74 -10.38
C PRO A 384 10.12 -11.93 -10.92
N GLY A 385 10.59 -10.95 -10.14
CA GLY A 385 11.71 -10.08 -10.50
C GLY A 385 11.38 -8.94 -11.48
N VAL A 386 10.28 -9.05 -12.22
CA VAL A 386 9.85 -8.04 -13.21
C VAL A 386 8.71 -7.21 -12.67
N ASP A 387 7.64 -7.87 -12.21
CA ASP A 387 6.46 -7.26 -11.61
C ASP A 387 6.58 -7.16 -10.09
N VAL A 388 7.16 -8.18 -9.45
CA VAL A 388 7.25 -8.29 -7.99
C VAL A 388 8.58 -8.93 -7.57
N ALA A 389 9.27 -8.32 -6.61
CA ALA A 389 10.43 -8.91 -5.93
C ALA A 389 10.10 -9.17 -4.44
N ILE A 390 11.05 -9.80 -3.74
CA ILE A 390 10.98 -10.10 -2.31
C ILE A 390 12.05 -9.28 -1.57
N ALA A 391 11.69 -8.72 -0.42
CA ALA A 391 12.63 -8.15 0.55
C ALA A 391 12.57 -8.95 1.85
N LEU A 392 13.72 -9.14 2.49
CA LEU A 392 13.87 -9.89 3.73
C LEU A 392 14.35 -8.97 4.84
N ASP A 393 13.78 -9.16 6.02
CA ASP A 393 14.30 -8.64 7.29
C ASP A 393 14.43 -9.82 8.27
N PRO A 394 15.61 -10.46 8.32
CA PRO A 394 15.85 -11.55 9.24
C PRO A 394 15.90 -11.13 10.71
N ALA A 395 16.17 -9.85 11.02
CA ALA A 395 16.51 -9.36 12.36
C ALA A 395 17.55 -10.25 13.06
N ALA A 396 18.68 -10.50 12.38
CA ALA A 396 19.65 -11.53 12.78
C ALA A 396 20.27 -11.32 14.17
N SER A 397 20.21 -10.10 14.73
CA SER A 397 20.55 -9.82 16.12
C SER A 397 19.75 -10.70 17.09
N GLU A 398 18.46 -10.94 16.83
CA GLU A 398 17.62 -11.80 17.69
C GLU A 398 18.05 -13.28 17.65
N LEU A 399 18.44 -13.77 16.47
CA LEU A 399 18.96 -15.14 16.30
C LEU A 399 20.30 -15.31 17.03
N GLU A 400 21.16 -14.30 16.98
CA GLU A 400 22.45 -14.28 17.67
C GLU A 400 22.28 -14.17 19.19
N ASN A 401 21.40 -13.27 19.65
CA ASN A 401 21.04 -13.10 21.05
C ASN A 401 20.58 -14.43 21.66
N LEU A 402 19.68 -15.14 20.98
CA LEU A 402 19.15 -16.41 21.45
C LEU A 402 20.17 -17.54 21.42
N TYR A 403 21.08 -17.56 20.45
CA TYR A 403 22.22 -18.49 20.49
C TYR A 403 23.02 -18.27 21.78
N ARG A 404 23.40 -17.02 22.09
CA ARG A 404 24.18 -16.71 23.29
C ARG A 404 23.43 -17.05 24.58
N GLU A 405 22.15 -16.68 24.66
CA GLU A 405 21.32 -16.89 25.85
C GLU A 405 21.07 -18.37 26.13
N GLU A 406 20.67 -19.15 25.11
CA GLU A 406 20.32 -20.56 25.30
C GLU A 406 21.54 -21.50 25.36
N THR A 407 22.68 -21.14 24.77
CA THR A 407 23.93 -21.93 24.88
C THR A 407 24.82 -21.51 26.04
N GLY A 408 24.61 -20.32 26.60
CA GLY A 408 25.49 -19.73 27.61
C GLY A 408 26.78 -19.11 27.06
N GLN A 409 26.96 -19.04 25.74
CA GLN A 409 28.15 -18.46 25.09
C GLN A 409 28.02 -16.94 24.89
N LYS A 410 28.14 -16.18 25.98
CA LYS A 410 27.88 -14.72 26.02
C LYS A 410 28.73 -13.86 25.08
N ASP A 411 29.91 -14.34 24.69
CA ASP A 411 30.84 -13.60 23.83
C ASP A 411 30.83 -14.07 22.37
N SER A 412 29.95 -15.03 22.02
CA SER A 412 29.86 -15.54 20.65
C SER A 412 29.30 -14.48 19.70
N VAL A 413 29.99 -14.28 18.59
CA VAL A 413 29.58 -13.41 17.47
C VAL A 413 29.57 -14.20 16.18
N GLY A 414 28.54 -14.06 15.36
CA GLY A 414 28.39 -14.75 14.07
C GLY A 414 27.89 -16.20 14.15
N MET A 415 27.18 -16.54 15.23
CA MET A 415 26.44 -17.80 15.38
C MET A 415 24.98 -17.48 15.65
N TYR A 416 24.09 -18.12 14.91
CA TYR A 416 22.67 -17.78 14.81
C TYR A 416 21.81 -19.00 15.10
N ARG A 417 20.87 -18.90 16.04
CA ARG A 417 19.95 -19.99 16.39
C ARG A 417 18.58 -19.74 15.78
N PHE A 418 18.08 -20.67 14.96
CA PHE A 418 16.71 -20.69 14.46
C PHE A 418 15.76 -21.28 15.52
N TRP A 419 15.51 -20.50 16.59
CA TRP A 419 14.85 -20.97 17.81
C TRP A 419 13.37 -21.33 17.64
N ARG A 420 12.70 -20.78 16.63
CA ARG A 420 11.27 -21.05 16.36
C ARG A 420 11.09 -22.38 15.64
N ASP A 421 12.10 -22.85 14.92
CA ASP A 421 12.09 -24.20 14.35
C ASP A 421 12.26 -25.23 15.46
N LYS A 422 11.51 -26.34 15.37
CA LYS A 422 11.59 -27.47 16.32
C LYS A 422 13.00 -28.04 16.43
N SER A 423 13.78 -27.96 15.34
CA SER A 423 15.15 -28.47 15.33
C SER A 423 16.14 -27.58 16.09
N LYS A 424 15.80 -26.30 16.34
CA LYS A 424 16.69 -25.28 16.90
C LYS A 424 18.08 -25.27 16.24
N LEU A 425 18.08 -25.32 14.90
CA LEU A 425 19.30 -25.36 14.11
C LEU A 425 20.16 -24.12 14.38
N ASP A 426 21.43 -24.35 14.68
CA ASP A 426 22.45 -23.31 14.75
C ASP A 426 23.16 -23.21 13.39
N MET A 427 23.37 -21.99 12.93
CA MET A 427 24.13 -21.68 11.72
C MET A 427 25.22 -20.67 12.03
N SER A 428 26.40 -20.87 11.46
CA SER A 428 27.45 -19.86 11.40
C SER A 428 27.12 -18.76 10.39
N ARG A 429 27.85 -17.64 10.46
CA ARG A 429 27.72 -16.54 9.49
C ARG A 429 27.88 -17.00 8.02
N ASP A 430 28.78 -17.95 7.77
CA ASP A 430 29.02 -18.45 6.42
C ASP A 430 27.83 -19.27 5.91
N GLU A 431 27.18 -20.01 6.80
CA GLU A 431 25.97 -20.78 6.49
C GLU A 431 24.75 -19.86 6.27
N ILE A 432 24.63 -18.75 7.01
CA ILE A 432 23.61 -17.72 6.77
C ILE A 432 23.82 -17.04 5.41
N LEU A 433 25.05 -16.65 5.08
CA LEU A 433 25.35 -16.04 3.78
C LEU A 433 25.02 -17.01 2.64
N GLU A 434 25.38 -18.28 2.80
CA GLU A 434 25.08 -19.31 1.82
C GLU A 434 23.57 -19.58 1.70
N LEU A 435 22.80 -19.49 2.79
CA LEU A 435 21.34 -19.57 2.75
C LEU A 435 20.73 -18.48 1.85
N TYR A 436 21.21 -17.24 1.95
CA TYR A 436 20.74 -16.15 1.07
C TYR A 436 21.12 -16.39 -0.39
N LYS A 437 22.35 -16.83 -0.66
CA LYS A 437 22.82 -17.13 -2.01
C LYS A 437 22.02 -18.25 -2.65
N GLN A 438 21.84 -19.38 -1.94
CA GLN A 438 21.06 -20.53 -2.42
C GLN A 438 19.61 -20.13 -2.72
N THR A 439 19.00 -19.31 -1.86
CA THR A 439 17.66 -18.76 -2.08
C THR A 439 17.58 -17.99 -3.40
N MET A 440 18.55 -17.12 -3.68
CA MET A 440 18.61 -16.36 -4.94
C MET A 440 18.93 -17.25 -6.15
N GLU A 441 19.75 -18.28 -5.99
CA GLU A 441 20.09 -19.26 -7.02
C GLU A 441 18.90 -20.17 -7.39
N GLU A 442 17.96 -20.39 -6.46
CA GLU A 442 16.65 -21.03 -6.71
C GLU A 442 15.63 -20.10 -7.42
N ASP A 443 16.11 -18.99 -7.98
CA ASP A 443 15.34 -17.95 -8.67
C ASP A 443 14.22 -17.36 -7.79
N ILE A 444 14.41 -17.31 -6.47
CA ILE A 444 13.54 -16.53 -5.58
C ILE A 444 13.99 -15.07 -5.72
N PRO A 445 13.08 -14.13 -6.08
CA PRO A 445 13.47 -12.80 -6.52
C PRO A 445 13.83 -11.86 -5.35
N VAL A 446 14.77 -12.26 -4.48
CA VAL A 446 15.25 -11.45 -3.35
C VAL A 446 16.04 -10.24 -3.87
N LEU A 447 15.58 -9.04 -3.54
CA LEU A 447 16.14 -7.77 -3.98
C LEU A 447 16.72 -6.93 -2.83
N SER A 448 16.35 -7.26 -1.59
CA SER A 448 16.78 -6.53 -0.39
C SER A 448 16.92 -7.47 0.79
N ILE A 449 17.95 -7.23 1.62
CA ILE A 449 18.20 -7.88 2.89
C ILE A 449 18.49 -6.79 3.92
N GLU A 450 17.58 -6.62 4.86
CA GLU A 450 17.71 -5.75 6.04
C GLU A 450 18.20 -6.59 7.22
N ASP A 451 19.15 -6.11 8.02
CA ASP A 451 19.65 -6.81 9.23
C ASP A 451 19.96 -8.31 9.03
N GLY A 452 20.67 -8.60 7.93
CA GLY A 452 21.06 -9.97 7.55
C GLY A 452 22.07 -10.63 8.48
N PHE A 453 22.79 -9.84 9.29
CA PHE A 453 23.71 -10.31 10.32
C PHE A 453 23.47 -9.52 11.61
N GLY A 454 23.82 -10.12 12.74
CA GLY A 454 23.69 -9.45 14.05
C GLY A 454 24.46 -8.13 14.10
N GLU A 455 23.97 -7.16 14.87
CA GLU A 455 24.56 -5.82 14.99
C GLU A 455 26.04 -5.82 15.44
N ARG A 456 26.51 -6.92 16.07
CA ARG A 456 27.90 -7.11 16.50
C ARG A 456 28.76 -7.84 15.46
N ASP A 457 28.16 -8.46 14.44
CA ASP A 457 28.88 -9.25 13.42
C ASP A 457 29.26 -8.42 12.19
N HIS A 458 30.10 -7.40 12.38
CA HIS A 458 30.63 -6.57 11.30
C HIS A 458 31.29 -7.39 10.18
N THR A 459 31.91 -8.53 10.50
CA THR A 459 32.48 -9.42 9.47
C THR A 459 31.40 -10.04 8.59
N GLY A 460 30.28 -10.49 9.17
CA GLY A 460 29.11 -10.95 8.43
C GLY A 460 28.57 -9.89 7.46
N TRP A 461 28.40 -8.65 7.95
CA TRP A 461 27.97 -7.52 7.13
C TRP A 461 28.91 -7.22 5.96
N GLN A 462 30.23 -7.17 6.21
CA GLN A 462 31.24 -6.97 5.17
C GLN A 462 31.23 -8.09 4.13
N ASN A 463 31.06 -9.34 4.57
CA ASN A 463 30.96 -10.49 3.65
C ASN A 463 29.69 -10.39 2.79
N LEU A 464 28.56 -10.01 3.38
CA LEU A 464 27.30 -9.79 2.65
C LEU A 464 27.44 -8.71 1.57
N MET A 465 28.01 -7.57 1.95
CA MET A 465 28.27 -6.46 1.03
C MET A 465 29.24 -6.83 -0.08
N LYS A 466 30.30 -7.57 0.23
CA LYS A 466 31.28 -8.05 -0.76
C LYS A 466 30.66 -8.99 -1.80
N GLU A 467 29.85 -9.95 -1.37
CA GLU A 467 29.33 -11.00 -2.26
C GLU A 467 28.02 -10.58 -2.98
N LEU A 468 27.15 -9.85 -2.28
CA LEU A 468 25.79 -9.52 -2.73
C LEU A 468 25.49 -8.00 -2.80
N GLY A 469 26.37 -7.12 -2.32
CA GLY A 469 26.12 -5.67 -2.26
C GLY A 469 25.86 -5.02 -3.62
N ASP A 470 26.42 -5.52 -4.72
CA ASP A 470 26.11 -5.03 -6.08
C ASP A 470 24.75 -5.52 -6.60
N LYS A 471 24.18 -6.55 -5.98
CA LYS A 471 22.94 -7.23 -6.38
C LYS A 471 21.75 -6.75 -5.58
N VAL A 472 21.84 -6.76 -4.25
CA VAL A 472 20.73 -6.45 -3.35
C VAL A 472 20.95 -5.15 -2.58
N PHE A 473 19.87 -4.56 -2.09
CA PHE A 473 19.96 -3.54 -1.05
C PHE A 473 20.30 -4.22 0.28
N VAL A 474 21.43 -3.85 0.88
CA VAL A 474 21.85 -4.28 2.21
C VAL A 474 21.53 -3.13 3.15
N ILE A 475 20.41 -3.27 3.86
CA ILE A 475 19.82 -2.22 4.68
C ILE A 475 20.27 -2.42 6.13
N GLY A 476 20.90 -1.42 6.73
CA GLY A 476 21.13 -1.39 8.18
C GLY A 476 19.96 -0.74 8.92
N ASP A 477 19.43 -1.43 9.94
CA ASP A 477 18.45 -0.92 10.90
C ASP A 477 19.03 -0.93 12.32
N ASP A 478 19.13 -2.09 12.98
CA ASP A 478 19.71 -2.22 14.33
C ASP A 478 21.20 -1.82 14.35
N LEU A 479 21.92 -2.11 13.26
CA LEU A 479 23.34 -1.76 13.11
C LEU A 479 23.59 -0.24 13.20
N VAL A 480 22.64 0.58 12.74
CA VAL A 480 22.85 2.04 12.57
C VAL A 480 21.93 2.90 13.43
N THR A 481 20.76 2.40 13.83
CA THR A 481 19.75 3.08 14.67
C THR A 481 19.42 4.51 14.24
N THR A 482 19.43 4.80 12.93
CA THR A 482 19.25 6.17 12.37
C THR A 482 20.20 7.22 12.99
N LYS A 483 21.31 6.81 13.62
CA LYS A 483 22.32 7.69 14.20
C LYS A 483 23.37 8.00 13.15
N ASP A 484 23.53 9.28 12.81
CA ASP A 484 24.46 9.79 11.81
C ASP A 484 25.89 9.26 11.97
N THR A 485 26.44 9.24 13.19
CA THR A 485 27.79 8.69 13.45
C THR A 485 27.89 7.18 13.17
N ASN A 486 26.84 6.41 13.49
CA ASN A 486 26.83 4.97 13.26
C ASN A 486 26.65 4.67 11.77
N ILE A 487 25.80 5.43 11.08
CA ILE A 487 25.65 5.39 9.62
C ILE A 487 26.99 5.64 8.94
N GLU A 488 27.70 6.70 9.34
CA GLU A 488 29.02 7.01 8.80
C GLU A 488 30.01 5.86 9.00
N SER A 489 30.13 5.34 10.23
CA SER A 489 31.03 4.24 10.55
C SER A 489 30.75 2.99 9.71
N CYS A 490 29.49 2.53 9.68
CA CYS A 490 29.10 1.30 8.99
C CYS A 490 29.23 1.44 7.47
N ALA A 491 28.84 2.59 6.91
CA ALA A 491 28.98 2.84 5.48
C ALA A 491 30.46 2.97 5.07
N LYS A 492 31.30 3.63 5.88
CA LYS A 492 32.76 3.70 5.67
C LYS A 492 33.41 2.32 5.70
N ASN A 493 32.93 1.42 6.55
CA ASN A 493 33.41 0.04 6.67
C ASN A 493 32.89 -0.91 5.59
N GLY A 494 32.04 -0.43 4.68
CA GLY A 494 31.46 -1.24 3.61
C GLY A 494 30.46 -2.28 4.11
N GLU A 495 29.70 -1.96 5.17
CA GLU A 495 28.74 -2.88 5.79
C GLU A 495 27.32 -2.72 5.23
N ILE A 496 27.00 -1.55 4.67
CA ILE A 496 25.67 -1.22 4.15
C ILE A 496 25.75 -0.49 2.81
N ASN A 497 24.68 -0.58 2.01
CA ASN A 497 24.45 0.29 0.86
C ASN A 497 23.06 0.96 0.88
N ALA A 498 22.31 0.73 1.95
CA ALA A 498 21.06 1.41 2.24
C ALA A 498 20.88 1.52 3.76
N THR A 499 20.12 2.52 4.18
CA THR A 499 19.88 2.83 5.59
C THR A 499 18.38 2.85 5.85
N LEU A 500 17.95 2.14 6.89
CA LEU A 500 16.59 2.27 7.39
C LEU A 500 16.50 3.51 8.27
N ILE A 501 15.60 4.43 7.91
CA ILE A 501 15.43 5.72 8.59
C ILE A 501 14.16 5.67 9.42
N LYS A 502 14.32 5.68 10.74
CA LYS A 502 13.25 5.78 11.72
C LYS A 502 13.44 7.07 12.51
N ALA A 503 12.66 8.10 12.19
CA ALA A 503 12.82 9.44 12.80
C ALA A 503 12.78 9.40 14.34
N ASN A 504 12.06 8.43 14.91
CA ASN A 504 11.95 8.25 16.35
C ASN A 504 13.19 7.61 17.00
N GLN A 505 14.12 7.02 16.24
CA GLN A 505 15.40 6.55 16.77
C GLN A 505 16.38 7.70 17.03
N ILE A 506 16.19 8.88 16.40
CA ILE A 506 17.04 10.06 16.59
C ILE A 506 16.31 11.21 17.28
N GLY A 507 15.05 11.50 16.92
CA GLY A 507 14.13 12.24 17.77
C GLY A 507 13.80 13.68 17.41
N THR A 508 14.29 14.23 16.31
CA THR A 508 13.82 15.50 15.74
C THR A 508 13.80 15.43 14.21
N LEU A 509 13.06 16.34 13.56
CA LEU A 509 12.99 16.40 12.11
C LEU A 509 14.35 16.74 11.49
N THR A 510 15.09 17.70 12.05
CA THR A 510 16.39 18.12 11.53
C THR A 510 17.52 17.13 11.80
N GLU A 511 17.54 16.43 12.94
CA GLU A 511 18.45 15.30 13.14
C GLU A 511 18.15 14.16 12.15
N THR A 512 16.86 13.93 11.84
CA THR A 512 16.48 12.95 10.82
C THR A 512 17.01 13.33 9.44
N VAL A 513 16.90 14.62 9.05
CA VAL A 513 17.48 15.11 7.79
C VAL A 513 19.00 14.96 7.79
N LEU A 514 19.68 15.26 8.90
CA LEU A 514 21.15 15.09 9.02
C LEU A 514 21.58 13.63 8.83
N ALA A 515 20.88 12.68 9.46
CA ALA A 515 21.13 11.25 9.29
C ALA A 515 20.92 10.79 7.84
N MET A 516 19.85 11.27 7.19
CA MET A 516 19.58 10.99 5.77
C MET A 516 20.66 11.55 4.85
N LEU A 517 21.13 12.78 5.09
CA LEU A 517 22.22 13.38 4.31
C LEU A 517 23.54 12.63 4.51
N THR A 518 23.81 12.15 5.73
CA THR A 518 25.00 11.33 6.04
C THR A 518 24.97 10.02 5.27
N SER A 519 23.83 9.32 5.27
CA SER A 519 23.63 8.10 4.46
C SER A 519 23.86 8.37 2.97
N LEU A 520 23.24 9.41 2.41
CA LEU A 520 23.44 9.80 1.01
C LEU A 520 24.89 10.14 0.69
N ALA A 521 25.61 10.81 1.60
CA ALA A 521 26.99 11.22 1.39
C ALA A 521 27.94 10.02 1.21
N TYR A 522 27.66 8.91 1.88
CA TYR A 522 28.36 7.63 1.72
C TYR A 522 27.81 6.75 0.58
N GLY A 523 26.85 7.27 -0.19
CA GLY A 523 26.25 6.56 -1.32
C GLY A 523 25.21 5.51 -0.90
N ALA A 524 24.82 5.47 0.37
CA ALA A 524 23.75 4.61 0.86
C ALA A 524 22.37 5.20 0.52
N ASP A 525 21.44 4.34 0.10
CA ASP A 525 20.08 4.73 -0.26
C ASP A 525 19.12 4.72 0.95
N LEU A 526 18.06 5.52 0.85
CA LEU A 526 17.18 5.79 2.00
C LEU A 526 15.91 4.94 1.94
N VAL A 527 15.63 4.17 2.99
CA VAL A 527 14.34 3.51 3.19
C VAL A 527 13.71 4.03 4.47
N VAL A 528 12.62 4.79 4.37
CA VAL A 528 11.95 5.35 5.56
C VAL A 528 11.01 4.32 6.17
N SER A 529 11.11 4.07 7.47
CA SER A 529 10.38 2.99 8.13
C SER A 529 9.46 3.47 9.24
N HIS A 530 8.36 2.74 9.40
CA HIS A 530 7.51 2.81 10.58
C HIS A 530 8.19 2.18 11.81
N ARG A 531 7.43 2.05 12.91
CA ARG A 531 7.71 1.07 13.98
C ARG A 531 6.54 0.11 14.18
N SER A 532 6.78 -1.02 14.84
CA SER A 532 5.76 -2.03 15.14
C SER A 532 4.55 -1.46 15.89
N LYS A 533 4.76 -0.45 16.76
CA LYS A 533 3.69 0.25 17.50
C LYS A 533 3.51 1.67 16.98
N SER A 534 2.70 1.81 15.93
CA SER A 534 2.51 3.07 15.23
C SER A 534 1.17 3.75 15.57
N PRO A 535 1.15 5.09 15.71
CA PRO A 535 -0.08 5.86 15.68
C PRO A 535 -0.55 6.07 14.24
N ASN A 536 -1.72 6.70 14.13
CA ASN A 536 -2.34 7.15 12.89
C ASN A 536 -1.73 8.46 12.32
N ASP A 537 -0.44 8.68 12.57
CA ASP A 537 0.33 9.79 12.03
C ASP A 537 1.13 9.31 10.81
N PRO A 538 1.04 9.98 9.64
CA PRO A 538 1.69 9.53 8.42
C PRO A 538 3.02 10.25 8.13
N PHE A 539 3.72 10.78 9.13
CA PHE A 539 4.94 11.57 8.91
C PHE A 539 6.05 10.82 8.15
N GLU A 540 6.10 9.48 8.22
CA GLU A 540 7.07 8.68 7.45
C GLU A 540 6.90 8.87 5.95
N ALA A 541 5.65 9.03 5.48
CA ALA A 541 5.35 9.33 4.09
C ALA A 541 5.82 10.74 3.70
N GLU A 542 5.70 11.70 4.61
CA GLU A 542 6.16 13.08 4.40
C GLU A 542 7.69 13.13 4.30
N ILE A 543 8.40 12.45 5.21
CA ILE A 543 9.87 12.34 5.20
C ILE A 543 10.37 11.61 3.95
N GLY A 544 9.77 10.46 3.60
CA GLY A 544 10.16 9.69 2.43
C GLY A 544 9.98 10.46 1.12
N THR A 545 8.88 11.19 0.99
CA THR A 545 8.58 12.01 -0.20
C THR A 545 9.42 13.28 -0.25
N ALA A 546 9.71 13.91 0.90
CA ALA A 546 10.60 15.07 0.99
C ALA A 546 11.97 14.77 0.37
N MET A 547 12.51 13.60 0.67
CA MET A 547 13.87 13.20 0.28
C MET A 547 13.95 12.40 -1.01
N ASN A 548 12.83 12.19 -1.72
CA ASN A 548 12.74 11.26 -2.86
C ASN A 548 13.38 9.90 -2.53
N ALA A 549 13.11 9.39 -1.33
CA ALA A 549 13.69 8.17 -0.78
C ALA A 549 13.53 6.98 -1.74
N LEU A 550 14.41 5.99 -1.63
CA LEU A 550 14.30 4.75 -2.39
C LEU A 550 12.96 4.09 -2.06
N GLY A 551 12.64 3.93 -0.79
CA GLY A 551 11.43 3.22 -0.38
C GLY A 551 10.85 3.67 0.94
N VAL A 552 9.65 3.15 1.21
CA VAL A 552 8.99 3.20 2.52
C VAL A 552 8.65 1.78 2.97
N LYS A 553 9.04 1.45 4.21
CA LYS A 553 8.65 0.22 4.94
C LYS A 553 7.59 0.61 5.96
N CYS A 554 6.33 0.58 5.51
CA CYS A 554 5.20 1.03 6.33
C CYS A 554 4.19 -0.08 6.62
N GLY A 555 4.57 -1.35 6.46
CA GLY A 555 3.78 -2.52 6.86
C GLY A 555 2.85 -3.07 5.77
N GLY A 556 2.03 -4.05 6.15
CA GLY A 556 1.08 -4.76 5.31
C GLY A 556 -0.21 -3.98 5.02
N GLY A 557 -1.11 -4.60 4.25
CA GLY A 557 -2.34 -3.96 3.76
C GLY A 557 -3.57 -4.02 4.69
N ALA A 558 -3.44 -4.57 5.90
CA ALA A 558 -4.59 -4.90 6.75
C ALA A 558 -4.93 -3.87 7.84
N ASN A 559 -3.99 -2.96 8.17
CA ASN A 559 -4.09 -2.12 9.35
C ASN A 559 -4.18 -0.62 9.01
N THR A 560 -5.08 0.12 9.67
CA THR A 560 -5.40 1.52 9.35
C THR A 560 -4.18 2.45 9.44
N GLU A 561 -3.38 2.32 10.49
CA GLU A 561 -2.19 3.15 10.72
C GLU A 561 -1.12 2.98 9.63
N ARG A 562 -1.12 1.81 8.96
CA ARG A 562 -0.23 1.50 7.83
C ARG A 562 -0.79 2.10 6.54
N LEU A 563 -2.08 1.87 6.30
CA LEU A 563 -2.79 2.40 5.13
C LEU A 563 -2.77 3.92 5.07
N GLN A 564 -2.82 4.61 6.22
CA GLN A 564 -2.71 6.07 6.27
C GLN A 564 -1.36 6.60 5.77
N LYS A 565 -0.25 5.88 6.04
CA LYS A 565 1.09 6.25 5.55
C LYS A 565 1.14 6.12 4.02
N TYR A 566 0.68 5.01 3.46
CA TYR A 566 0.60 4.85 2.00
C TYR A 566 -0.37 5.84 1.36
N GLY A 567 -1.53 6.08 1.99
CA GLY A 567 -2.52 7.06 1.54
C GLY A 567 -1.99 8.49 1.52
N ARG A 568 -1.14 8.87 2.49
CA ARG A 568 -0.48 10.18 2.50
C ARG A 568 0.48 10.36 1.34
N VAL A 569 1.20 9.32 0.91
CA VAL A 569 1.99 9.40 -0.34
C VAL A 569 1.08 9.69 -1.54
N MET A 570 -0.06 8.99 -1.65
CA MET A 570 -1.03 9.23 -2.74
C MET A 570 -1.54 10.67 -2.70
N GLU A 571 -1.87 11.17 -1.52
CA GLU A 571 -2.33 12.54 -1.31
C GLU A 571 -1.27 13.57 -1.72
N ILE A 572 -0.02 13.42 -1.27
CA ILE A 572 1.07 14.32 -1.65
C ILE A 572 1.25 14.36 -3.18
N ILE A 573 1.23 13.20 -3.83
CA ILE A 573 1.38 13.11 -5.28
C ILE A 573 0.17 13.72 -6.00
N ALA A 574 -1.04 13.57 -5.48
CA ALA A 574 -2.24 14.19 -6.02
C ALA A 574 -2.20 15.72 -5.87
N LEU A 575 -1.78 16.23 -4.70
CA LEU A 575 -1.58 17.66 -4.44
C LEU A 575 -0.52 18.24 -5.38
N ALA A 576 0.60 17.54 -5.58
CA ALA A 576 1.64 17.94 -6.52
C ALA A 576 1.13 18.06 -7.96
N LYS A 577 0.26 17.13 -8.41
CA LYS A 577 -0.40 17.23 -9.73
C LYS A 577 -1.37 18.41 -9.79
N ALA A 578 -2.18 18.59 -8.75
CA ALA A 578 -3.16 19.68 -8.69
C ALA A 578 -2.49 21.07 -8.73
N ALA A 579 -1.33 21.19 -8.07
CA ALA A 579 -0.52 22.40 -8.07
C ALA A 579 -0.04 22.82 -9.47
N GLN A 580 -0.04 21.93 -10.48
CA GLN A 580 0.30 22.32 -11.85
C GLN A 580 -0.78 23.18 -12.54
N ARG A 581 -2.03 23.19 -12.06
CA ARG A 581 -3.14 23.89 -12.72
C ARG A 581 -3.00 25.40 -12.59
N GLU A 582 -3.00 26.13 -13.71
CA GLU A 582 -3.03 27.60 -13.69
C GLU A 582 -4.35 28.13 -13.10
N THR A 583 -4.24 29.10 -12.20
CA THR A 583 -5.40 29.83 -11.66
C THR A 583 -5.99 30.72 -12.74
N THR A 584 -7.27 30.53 -13.04
CA THR A 584 -7.96 31.32 -14.06
C THR A 584 -8.16 32.77 -13.61
N ALA A 585 -8.33 33.69 -14.57
CA ALA A 585 -8.58 35.10 -14.26
C ALA A 585 -9.85 35.33 -13.40
N ALA A 586 -10.86 34.46 -13.53
CA ALA A 586 -12.08 34.50 -12.73
C ALA A 586 -11.81 34.11 -11.27
N GLU A 587 -11.06 33.03 -11.04
CA GLU A 587 -10.65 32.59 -9.70
C GLU A 587 -9.74 33.62 -9.03
N ARG A 588 -8.81 34.26 -9.78
CA ARG A 588 -7.97 35.35 -9.24
C ARG A 588 -8.82 36.52 -8.75
N LYS A 589 -9.83 36.93 -9.53
CA LYS A 589 -10.74 38.02 -9.15
C LYS A 589 -11.60 37.66 -7.94
N GLU A 590 -12.10 36.43 -7.87
CA GLU A 590 -12.86 35.94 -6.71
C GLU A 590 -12.03 35.93 -5.43
N VAL A 591 -10.76 35.51 -5.52
CA VAL A 591 -9.82 35.61 -4.40
C VAL A 591 -9.63 37.07 -3.98
N GLU A 592 -9.38 37.98 -4.92
CA GLU A 592 -9.19 39.42 -4.64
C GLU A 592 -10.40 40.03 -3.91
N ASP A 593 -11.61 39.73 -4.37
CA ASP A 593 -12.85 40.21 -3.76
C ASP A 593 -13.06 39.62 -2.36
N ASN A 594 -12.75 38.32 -2.18
CA ASN A 594 -12.77 37.68 -0.87
C ASN A 594 -11.75 38.29 0.10
N VAL A 595 -10.54 38.67 -0.37
CA VAL A 595 -9.52 39.32 0.47
C VAL A 595 -10.04 40.64 1.03
N LYS A 596 -10.61 41.47 0.15
CA LYS A 596 -11.14 42.80 0.53
C LYS A 596 -12.21 42.65 1.60
N GLU A 597 -13.11 41.68 1.43
CA GLU A 597 -14.15 41.40 2.39
C GLU A 597 -13.59 40.86 3.71
N LEU A 598 -12.62 39.94 3.67
CA LEU A 598 -12.02 39.35 4.87
C LEU A 598 -11.23 40.39 5.68
N VAL A 599 -10.47 41.27 5.02
CA VAL A 599 -9.75 42.38 5.67
C VAL A 599 -10.74 43.38 6.27
N ARG A 600 -11.84 43.68 5.58
CA ARG A 600 -12.92 44.51 6.11
C ARG A 600 -13.50 43.90 7.40
N ILE A 601 -13.80 42.60 7.39
CA ILE A 601 -14.33 41.87 8.56
C ILE A 601 -13.33 41.84 9.72
N LEU A 602 -12.05 41.55 9.45
CA LEU A 602 -11.03 41.36 10.49
C LEU A 602 -10.44 42.66 11.03
N THR A 603 -10.41 43.75 10.24
CA THR A 603 -9.72 45.00 10.60
C THR A 603 -10.60 46.25 10.65
N GLY A 604 -11.83 46.19 10.11
CA GLY A 604 -12.78 47.31 10.09
C GLY A 604 -12.42 48.46 9.14
N LYS A 605 -11.44 48.28 8.24
CA LYS A 605 -11.05 49.28 7.23
C LYS A 605 -11.82 49.08 5.93
N GLU A 606 -12.40 50.14 5.38
CA GLU A 606 -13.16 50.12 4.12
C GLU A 606 -12.30 50.44 2.89
N ASP A 607 -11.23 51.24 3.04
CA ASP A 607 -10.31 51.60 1.97
C ASP A 607 -9.04 50.72 2.03
N VAL A 608 -9.07 49.62 1.29
CA VAL A 608 -7.92 48.70 1.15
C VAL A 608 -7.59 48.55 -0.33
N SER A 609 -6.51 49.19 -0.76
CA SER A 609 -5.91 48.95 -2.08
C SER A 609 -5.13 47.64 -2.05
N VAL A 610 -5.52 46.71 -2.93
CA VAL A 610 -4.89 45.40 -3.03
C VAL A 610 -3.83 45.48 -4.14
N MET A 611 -2.60 45.07 -3.86
CA MET A 611 -1.48 45.19 -4.81
C MET A 611 -1.73 44.31 -6.07
N PRO A 612 -1.12 44.62 -7.23
CA PRO A 612 -1.35 43.88 -8.49
C PRO A 612 -1.04 42.38 -8.43
N ASP A 613 -0.18 41.98 -7.50
CA ASP A 613 0.26 40.61 -7.20
C ASP A 613 -0.58 39.93 -6.11
N ALA A 614 -1.60 40.60 -5.58
CA ALA A 614 -2.37 40.05 -4.46
C ALA A 614 -3.27 38.86 -4.81
N GLY A 615 -3.55 38.63 -6.10
CA GLY A 615 -4.11 37.37 -6.58
C GLY A 615 -3.16 36.18 -6.46
N GLU A 616 -1.89 36.43 -6.10
CA GLU A 616 -0.84 35.43 -5.83
C GLU A 616 -0.48 35.37 -4.33
N LEU A 617 -1.07 36.24 -3.50
CA LEU A 617 -0.88 36.21 -2.05
C LEU A 617 -1.70 35.10 -1.41
N ASP A 618 -1.02 34.21 -0.68
CA ASP A 618 -1.70 33.26 0.20
C ASP A 618 -2.15 33.98 1.49
N ILE A 619 -3.38 34.49 1.46
CA ILE A 619 -4.01 35.20 2.59
C ILE A 619 -4.14 34.26 3.79
N ALA A 620 -4.40 32.97 3.55
CA ALA A 620 -4.50 31.99 4.61
C ALA A 620 -3.15 31.87 5.32
N ALA A 621 -2.05 31.74 4.58
CA ALA A 621 -0.70 31.74 5.13
C ALA A 621 -0.39 33.03 5.92
N LEU A 622 -0.74 34.22 5.41
CA LEU A 622 -0.55 35.47 6.16
C LEU A 622 -1.34 35.51 7.47
N LEU A 623 -2.61 35.10 7.45
CA LEU A 623 -3.44 35.04 8.66
C LEU A 623 -2.87 34.02 9.64
N MET A 624 -2.39 32.88 9.15
CA MET A 624 -1.72 31.86 9.95
C MET A 624 -0.47 32.43 10.65
N LYS A 625 0.37 33.20 9.94
CA LYS A 625 1.55 33.88 10.53
C LYS A 625 1.19 34.81 11.69
N MET A 626 -0.01 35.40 11.68
CA MET A 626 -0.49 36.28 12.75
C MET A 626 -0.99 35.53 13.98
N LEU A 627 -1.38 34.25 13.83
CA LEU A 627 -1.84 33.43 14.95
C LEU A 627 -0.70 33.14 15.91
N ALA A 628 -1.01 33.18 17.20
CA ALA A 628 -0.11 32.77 18.26
C ALA A 628 -0.49 31.39 18.79
N VAL A 629 0.53 30.67 19.29
CA VAL A 629 0.33 29.47 20.10
C VAL A 629 -0.34 29.86 21.40
N GLU A 630 -1.63 29.55 21.52
CA GLU A 630 -2.40 29.85 22.72
C GLU A 630 -2.20 28.77 23.78
N ALA A 631 -2.21 27.51 23.35
CA ALA A 631 -2.01 26.37 24.22
C ALA A 631 -1.30 25.24 23.48
N VAL A 632 -0.68 24.37 24.27
CA VAL A 632 -0.10 23.10 23.84
C VAL A 632 -0.64 22.04 24.78
N SER A 633 -1.17 20.94 24.24
CA SER A 633 -1.60 19.79 25.03
C SER A 633 -0.77 18.57 24.67
N GLY A 634 -0.32 17.84 25.69
CA GLY A 634 0.23 16.52 25.55
C GLY A 634 -0.88 15.48 25.73
N THR A 635 -0.90 14.45 24.90
CA THR A 635 -1.87 13.35 25.04
C THR A 635 -1.22 12.01 24.82
N GLU A 636 -1.75 10.99 25.49
CA GLU A 636 -1.47 9.60 25.16
C GLU A 636 -2.30 9.22 23.92
N GLU A 637 -1.63 8.87 22.83
CA GLU A 637 -2.27 8.40 21.61
C GLU A 637 -2.13 6.89 21.48
N ALA A 638 -3.26 6.22 21.22
CA ALA A 638 -3.28 4.79 21.03
C ALA A 638 -2.50 4.39 19.77
N THR A 639 -1.68 3.34 19.91
CA THR A 639 -1.08 2.64 18.78
C THR A 639 -1.90 1.39 18.43
N ASN A 640 -1.59 0.78 17.28
CA ASN A 640 -2.15 -0.50 16.83
C ASN A 640 -1.96 -1.65 17.83
N ALA A 641 -0.98 -1.56 18.74
CA ALA A 641 -0.72 -2.59 19.76
C ALA A 641 -1.50 -2.39 21.08
N GLY A 642 -2.39 -1.38 21.16
CA GLY A 642 -3.10 -1.05 22.39
C GLY A 642 -2.23 -0.42 23.49
N ILE A 643 -1.01 -0.04 23.14
CA ILE A 643 -0.06 0.66 24.04
C ILE A 643 0.03 2.11 23.56
N PRO A 644 -0.10 3.11 24.45
CA PRO A 644 -0.05 4.49 24.02
C PRO A 644 1.37 4.94 23.68
N SER A 645 1.47 5.99 22.86
CA SER A 645 2.65 6.83 22.69
C SER A 645 2.28 8.29 22.95
N ALA A 646 3.26 9.19 22.94
CA ALA A 646 3.03 10.61 23.15
C ALA A 646 2.61 11.31 21.84
N ALA A 647 1.72 12.30 21.98
CA ALA A 647 1.34 13.23 20.94
C ALA A 647 1.25 14.65 21.49
N ALA A 648 1.72 15.63 20.71
CA ALA A 648 1.62 17.05 21.01
C ALA A 648 0.57 17.68 20.08
N THR A 649 -0.33 18.49 20.64
CA THR A 649 -1.30 19.27 19.88
C THR A 649 -1.13 20.75 20.19
N LEU A 650 -0.82 21.54 19.16
CA LEU A 650 -0.79 22.99 19.21
C LEU A 650 -2.19 23.55 18.95
N PHE A 651 -2.60 24.52 19.75
CA PHE A 651 -3.84 25.27 19.57
C PHE A 651 -3.49 26.72 19.23
N LEU A 652 -3.97 27.18 18.09
CA LEU A 652 -3.65 28.50 17.55
C LEU A 652 -4.88 29.40 17.49
N GLY A 653 -4.68 30.65 17.89
CA GLY A 653 -5.73 31.68 17.95
C GLY A 653 -6.69 31.48 19.12
N LYS A 654 -7.34 32.58 19.58
CA LYS A 654 -8.07 32.79 20.86
C LYS A 654 -9.23 31.81 21.20
N THR A 655 -9.44 30.80 20.37
CA THR A 655 -10.50 29.78 20.44
C THR A 655 -9.97 28.37 20.16
N GLY A 656 -8.69 28.20 19.84
CA GLY A 656 -8.09 26.93 19.42
C GLY A 656 -8.73 26.31 18.16
N ILE A 657 -9.27 27.14 17.26
CA ILE A 657 -9.94 26.68 16.02
C ILE A 657 -8.94 25.95 15.12
N VAL A 658 -7.71 26.45 15.03
CA VAL A 658 -6.65 25.84 14.21
C VAL A 658 -5.78 24.99 15.11
N ARG A 659 -5.52 23.75 14.67
CA ARG A 659 -4.75 22.77 15.45
C ARG A 659 -3.76 22.04 14.58
N PHE A 660 -2.56 21.85 15.11
CA PHE A 660 -1.56 20.98 14.51
C PHE A 660 -1.16 19.93 15.52
N LYS A 661 -1.20 18.68 15.07
CA LYS A 661 -0.85 17.52 15.88
C LYS A 661 0.44 16.91 15.34
N GLY A 662 1.27 16.40 16.23
CA GLY A 662 2.40 15.54 15.90
C GLY A 662 2.41 14.37 16.88
N SER A 663 2.54 13.16 16.35
CA SER A 663 2.50 11.94 17.14
C SER A 663 3.59 10.97 16.73
N THR A 664 4.12 10.27 17.72
CA THR A 664 5.29 9.41 17.50
C THR A 664 4.97 7.95 17.72
N PRO A 665 5.57 7.02 16.97
CA PRO A 665 5.51 5.61 17.29
C PRO A 665 6.28 5.29 18.57
N LEU A 666 5.93 4.16 19.19
CA LEU A 666 6.64 3.63 20.35
C LEU A 666 7.68 2.60 19.90
N GLY A 667 8.95 2.83 20.25
CA GLY A 667 10.03 1.83 20.23
C GLY A 667 10.04 0.96 21.48
N THR A 668 10.33 -0.33 21.33
CA THR A 668 10.37 -1.32 22.43
C THR A 668 11.75 -1.74 22.87
N SER A 669 12.72 -1.67 21.97
CA SER A 669 14.15 -1.73 22.26
C SER A 669 14.66 -0.29 22.10
N ALA A 670 15.38 0.21 23.09
CA ALA A 670 16.39 1.22 22.83
C ALA A 670 17.69 0.42 22.78
N GLY A 671 18.29 0.29 21.60
CA GLY A 671 19.69 -0.13 21.52
C GLY A 671 20.56 0.77 22.40
N GLU A 672 21.81 0.36 22.67
CA GLU A 672 22.71 1.13 23.54
C GLU A 672 22.86 2.60 23.09
N ASP A 673 22.61 2.89 21.80
CA ASP A 673 22.76 4.20 21.16
C ASP A 673 21.47 4.90 20.69
N GLU A 674 20.28 4.29 20.77
CA GLU A 674 19.02 4.90 20.29
C GLU A 674 18.48 6.02 21.20
N ALA A 675 17.84 7.04 20.64
CA ALA A 675 17.10 8.03 21.44
C ALA A 675 16.04 7.37 22.35
N ILE A 676 16.03 7.79 23.62
CA ILE A 676 15.24 7.13 24.66
C ILE A 676 13.76 7.46 24.51
N HIS A 677 12.95 6.42 24.36
CA HIS A 677 11.50 6.51 24.50
C HIS A 677 11.15 6.57 25.98
N TYR A 678 10.61 7.70 26.42
CA TYR A 678 10.33 7.90 27.84
C TYR A 678 8.98 7.27 28.20
N VAL A 679 9.04 6.18 28.99
CA VAL A 679 7.87 5.38 29.41
C VAL A 679 7.70 5.38 30.93
N ASP A 680 6.50 5.04 31.41
CA ASP A 680 6.08 5.13 32.81
C ASP A 680 6.88 4.22 33.75
N SER A 681 7.49 3.15 33.23
CA SER A 681 8.42 2.33 34.00
C SER A 681 9.72 3.07 34.33
N ILE A 682 10.07 4.13 33.58
CA ILE A 682 11.20 5.01 33.84
C ILE A 682 10.88 5.94 35.01
N ILE A 683 11.68 5.85 36.07
CA ILE A 683 11.44 6.61 37.31
C ILE A 683 12.65 7.50 37.59
N GLU A 684 12.43 8.80 37.67
CA GLU A 684 13.45 9.74 38.10
C GLU A 684 13.81 9.58 39.59
N PRO A 685 15.07 9.80 39.97
CA PRO A 685 15.46 9.94 41.36
C PRO A 685 14.64 11.03 42.08
N SER A 686 14.06 10.67 43.22
CA SER A 686 13.24 11.55 44.06
C SER A 686 13.46 11.22 45.54
N ASP A 687 12.93 12.04 46.44
CA ASP A 687 13.00 11.76 47.89
C ASP A 687 12.35 10.41 48.23
N THR A 688 11.29 10.03 47.51
CA THR A 688 10.61 8.74 47.67
C THR A 688 11.51 7.58 47.23
N THR A 689 12.20 7.69 46.10
CA THR A 689 13.09 6.61 45.63
C THR A 689 14.35 6.50 46.49
N LYS A 690 14.86 7.62 47.02
CA LYS A 690 15.95 7.63 48.01
C LYS A 690 15.54 6.97 49.33
N LYS A 691 14.32 7.24 49.81
CA LYS A 691 13.76 6.66 51.05
C LYS A 691 13.58 5.14 50.96
N TYR A 692 13.28 4.60 49.77
CA TYR A 692 13.02 3.19 49.54
C TYR A 692 13.94 2.59 48.45
N ALA A 693 15.23 2.91 48.51
CA ALA A 693 16.21 2.52 47.49
C ALA A 693 16.31 1.00 47.29
N ASP A 694 15.96 0.21 48.30
CA ASP A 694 15.91 -1.24 48.27
C ASP A 694 14.92 -1.82 47.24
N LEU A 695 13.90 -1.04 46.85
CA LEU A 695 12.86 -1.46 45.89
C LEU A 695 13.24 -1.21 44.42
N PHE A 696 14.30 -0.44 44.19
CA PHE A 696 14.68 0.02 42.86
C PHE A 696 16.01 -0.59 42.41
N ARG A 697 16.18 -0.66 41.09
CA ARG A 697 17.45 -0.92 40.43
C ARG A 697 17.78 0.25 39.52
N GLU A 698 19.06 0.59 39.44
CA GLU A 698 19.60 1.58 38.51
C GLU A 698 20.26 0.82 37.35
N PRO A 699 19.78 0.97 36.11
CA PRO A 699 20.34 0.27 34.96
C PRO A 699 21.59 0.96 34.38
N GLY A 700 22.04 2.08 34.99
CA GLY A 700 23.23 2.83 34.56
C GLY A 700 22.95 4.08 33.72
N ASP A 701 21.68 4.45 33.52
CA ASP A 701 21.24 5.62 32.74
C ASP A 701 20.83 6.82 33.63
N GLY A 702 21.12 6.75 34.93
CA GLY A 702 20.72 7.76 35.92
C GLY A 702 19.24 7.73 36.30
N THR A 703 18.48 6.74 35.81
CA THR A 703 17.07 6.52 36.15
C THR A 703 16.90 5.24 36.96
N LEU A 704 15.69 5.03 37.50
CA LEU A 704 15.37 3.90 38.35
C LEU A 704 14.25 3.06 37.74
N ARG A 705 14.29 1.74 37.96
CA ARG A 705 13.19 0.81 37.68
C ARG A 705 12.88 0.05 38.94
N PHE A 706 11.62 -0.31 39.18
CA PHE A 706 11.31 -1.30 40.22
C PHE A 706 12.04 -2.61 39.93
N LYS A 707 12.57 -3.27 40.97
CA LYS A 707 13.13 -4.62 40.83
C LYS A 707 12.03 -5.60 40.43
N LYS A 708 12.38 -6.66 39.70
CA LYS A 708 11.42 -7.62 39.14
C LYS A 708 10.66 -8.42 40.22
N ASP A 709 11.27 -8.59 41.38
CA ASP A 709 10.76 -9.36 42.53
C ASP A 709 9.81 -8.56 43.45
N VAL A 710 9.79 -7.23 43.34
CA VAL A 710 8.89 -6.36 44.11
C VAL A 710 7.44 -6.62 43.68
N LYS A 711 6.54 -6.80 44.64
CA LYS A 711 5.10 -7.03 44.44
C LYS A 711 4.28 -5.86 44.99
N ALA A 712 3.01 -5.81 44.58
CA ALA A 712 2.09 -4.75 45.03
C ALA A 712 1.90 -4.73 46.56
N ASP A 713 1.96 -5.88 47.23
CA ASP A 713 1.83 -5.96 48.68
C ASP A 713 3.06 -5.40 49.41
N ASP A 714 4.26 -5.55 48.83
CA ASP A 714 5.49 -4.95 49.38
C ASP A 714 5.40 -3.42 49.39
N ILE A 715 4.78 -2.84 48.36
CA ILE A 715 4.54 -1.40 48.24
C ILE A 715 3.44 -0.96 49.22
N ARG A 716 2.32 -1.69 49.31
CA ARG A 716 1.22 -1.37 50.24
C ARG A 716 1.68 -1.41 51.70
N ALA A 717 2.54 -2.35 52.06
CA ALA A 717 3.08 -2.49 53.40
C ALA A 717 3.88 -1.24 53.87
N LYS A 718 4.41 -0.44 52.93
CA LYS A 718 5.12 0.81 53.29
C LYS A 718 4.18 1.96 53.66
N ASN A 719 2.88 1.85 53.36
CA ASN A 719 1.84 2.86 53.63
C ASN A 719 2.24 4.29 53.20
N ASP A 720 2.89 4.42 52.05
CA ASP A 720 3.35 5.69 51.48
C ASP A 720 2.61 5.97 50.16
N GLU A 721 1.81 7.02 50.13
CA GLU A 721 0.96 7.34 48.98
C GLU A 721 1.78 7.68 47.72
N LYS A 722 2.95 8.34 47.87
CA LYS A 722 3.82 8.69 46.75
C LYS A 722 4.45 7.44 46.14
N LEU A 723 4.91 6.51 46.98
CA LEU A 723 5.44 5.23 46.51
C LEU A 723 4.35 4.40 45.82
N MET A 724 3.14 4.35 46.37
CA MET A 724 1.99 3.69 45.75
C MET A 724 1.61 4.31 44.39
N ALA A 725 1.68 5.64 44.27
CA ALA A 725 1.43 6.34 43.01
C ALA A 725 2.49 5.99 41.95
N LEU A 726 3.79 6.02 42.31
CA LEU A 726 4.88 5.60 41.44
C LEU A 726 4.72 4.14 40.97
N TRP A 727 4.37 3.25 41.90
CA TRP A 727 4.11 1.85 41.58
C TRP A 727 2.96 1.71 40.57
N LYS A 728 1.81 2.34 40.84
CA LYS A 728 0.65 2.30 39.93
C LYS A 728 0.99 2.84 38.54
N LYS A 729 1.70 3.97 38.46
CA LYS A 729 2.15 4.57 37.19
C LYS A 729 3.06 3.60 36.42
N SER A 730 4.10 3.08 37.07
CA SER A 730 5.08 2.16 36.46
C SER A 730 4.53 0.84 35.94
N ARG A 731 3.27 0.52 36.26
CA ARG A 731 2.57 -0.71 35.82
C ARG A 731 1.50 -0.45 34.76
N ARG A 732 1.23 0.81 34.40
CA ARG A 732 0.31 1.13 33.29
C ARG A 732 0.86 0.56 31.98
N TYR A 733 0.02 -0.14 31.23
CA TYR A 733 0.36 -0.78 29.95
C TYR A 733 1.64 -1.63 30.02
N ASP A 734 1.75 -2.49 31.04
CA ASP A 734 2.95 -3.29 31.32
C ASP A 734 4.24 -2.46 31.50
N GLY A 735 4.09 -1.21 31.96
CA GLY A 735 5.19 -0.26 32.16
C GLY A 735 5.56 0.58 30.93
N MET A 736 4.78 0.46 29.85
CA MET A 736 4.98 1.19 28.58
C MET A 736 4.03 2.39 28.39
N GLY A 737 3.27 2.79 29.42
CA GLY A 737 2.56 4.08 29.37
C GLY A 737 3.52 5.26 29.21
N CYS A 738 3.04 6.47 28.90
CA CYS A 738 3.90 7.61 28.58
C CYS A 738 3.46 8.92 29.24
N MET A 739 2.92 8.85 30.47
CA MET A 739 2.41 10.03 31.19
C MET A 739 3.50 11.08 31.44
N ASP A 740 4.72 10.65 31.72
CA ASP A 740 5.82 11.58 31.98
C ASP A 740 6.21 12.34 30.71
N ALA A 741 6.28 11.66 29.56
CA ALA A 741 6.51 12.31 28.28
C ALA A 741 5.40 13.32 27.94
N VAL A 742 4.14 12.96 28.19
CA VAL A 742 2.99 13.87 28.08
C VAL A 742 3.15 15.08 29.00
N GLN A 743 3.55 14.86 30.24
CA GLN A 743 3.80 15.93 31.20
C GLN A 743 4.96 16.83 30.76
N HIS A 744 6.03 16.29 30.16
CA HIS A 744 7.14 17.06 29.62
C HIS A 744 6.71 17.98 28.48
N ILE A 745 5.81 17.52 27.60
CA ILE A 745 5.19 18.35 26.55
C ILE A 745 4.50 19.56 27.20
N GLU A 746 3.66 19.34 28.21
CA GLU A 746 2.81 20.39 28.80
C GLU A 746 3.58 21.33 29.75
N SER A 747 4.58 20.82 30.46
CA SER A 747 5.21 21.54 31.57
C SER A 747 6.58 22.12 31.24
N VAL A 748 7.29 21.57 30.26
CA VAL A 748 8.62 22.03 29.84
C VAL A 748 8.55 22.60 28.43
N LEU A 749 8.23 21.77 27.43
CA LEU A 749 8.29 22.15 26.02
C LEU A 749 7.30 23.27 25.68
N ALA A 750 6.05 23.16 26.16
CA ALA A 750 5.00 24.15 25.89
C ALA A 750 5.38 25.58 26.30
N LYS A 751 6.09 25.74 27.43
CA LYS A 751 6.46 27.07 27.96
C LYS A 751 7.35 27.87 27.01
N ALA A 752 8.15 27.18 26.20
CA ALA A 752 9.03 27.83 25.24
C ALA A 752 8.23 28.50 24.12
N PHE A 753 7.11 27.92 23.70
CA PHE A 753 6.41 28.32 22.47
C PHE A 753 5.07 29.05 22.70
N ILE A 754 4.42 28.88 23.86
CA ILE A 754 3.16 29.58 24.19
C ILE A 754 3.37 31.10 24.11
N GLY A 755 2.42 31.78 23.48
CA GLY A 755 2.42 33.22 23.26
C GLY A 755 3.21 33.68 22.03
N ARG A 756 4.01 32.82 21.41
CA ARG A 756 4.74 33.15 20.17
C ARG A 756 3.80 33.09 18.97
N LYS A 757 3.91 34.08 18.09
CA LYS A 757 3.26 34.07 16.78
C LYS A 757 3.97 33.09 15.85
N LEU A 758 3.22 32.42 14.97
CA LEU A 758 3.82 31.51 13.98
C LEU A 758 4.87 32.22 13.12
N GLY A 759 4.62 33.46 12.70
CA GLY A 759 5.61 34.26 11.95
C GLY A 759 6.90 34.59 12.71
N ASN A 760 6.93 34.34 14.03
CA ASN A 760 8.08 34.57 14.91
C ASN A 760 8.66 33.27 15.48
N LEU A 761 8.16 32.09 15.08
CA LEU A 761 8.71 30.81 15.55
C LEU A 761 10.06 30.46 14.91
N GLY A 762 10.37 31.06 13.76
CA GLY A 762 11.55 30.73 12.99
C GLY A 762 11.37 29.48 12.13
N SER A 763 12.50 28.96 11.65
CA SER A 763 12.59 27.74 10.86
C SER A 763 12.48 26.48 11.73
N VAL A 764 12.21 25.33 11.10
CA VAL A 764 12.20 24.02 11.78
C VAL A 764 13.55 23.73 12.45
N LEU A 765 14.66 24.18 11.87
CA LEU A 765 15.99 24.07 12.48
C LEU A 765 16.10 24.85 13.80
N GLU A 766 15.61 26.08 13.83
CA GLU A 766 15.63 26.91 15.05
C GLU A 766 14.73 26.32 16.14
N ILE A 767 13.57 25.78 15.75
CA ILE A 767 12.67 25.05 16.65
C ILE A 767 13.36 23.83 17.25
N ASP A 768 13.94 22.97 16.42
CA ASP A 768 14.60 21.74 16.90
C ASP A 768 15.81 22.05 17.78
N LYS A 769 16.58 23.10 17.46
CA LYS A 769 17.66 23.61 18.32
C LYS A 769 17.15 24.04 19.69
N GLU A 770 16.01 24.72 19.75
CA GLU A 770 15.41 25.13 21.01
C GLU A 770 14.93 23.92 21.82
N LEU A 771 14.30 22.93 21.17
CA LEU A 771 13.89 21.68 21.81
C LEU A 771 15.08 20.88 22.37
N LEU A 772 16.17 20.75 21.61
CA LEU A 772 17.39 20.08 22.06
C LEU A 772 18.12 20.88 23.15
N GLY A 773 18.07 22.22 23.09
CA GLY A 773 18.57 23.10 24.13
C GLY A 773 17.84 22.90 25.46
N LEU A 774 16.51 22.72 25.43
CA LEU A 774 15.72 22.38 26.62
C LEU A 774 16.12 21.02 27.20
N GLU A 775 16.34 20.00 26.36
CA GLU A 775 16.85 18.70 26.82
C GLU A 775 18.19 18.84 27.56
N LEU A 776 19.13 19.60 26.98
CA LEU A 776 20.43 19.85 27.60
C LEU A 776 20.29 20.63 28.92
N GLU A 777 19.44 21.66 28.96
CA GLU A 777 19.18 22.44 30.17
C GLU A 777 18.64 21.54 31.29
N GLN A 778 17.64 20.69 30.99
CA GLN A 778 17.08 19.78 31.98
C GLN A 778 18.09 18.71 32.41
N ALA A 779 18.96 18.23 31.52
CA ALA A 779 20.04 17.30 31.87
C ALA A 779 21.06 17.93 32.83
N ILE A 780 21.41 19.21 32.63
CA ILE A 780 22.29 19.97 33.53
C ILE A 780 21.60 20.18 34.90
N LEU A 781 20.31 20.55 34.91
CA LEU A 781 19.54 20.76 36.14
C LEU A 781 19.38 19.45 36.94
N ALA A 782 19.22 18.32 36.25
CA ALA A 782 19.18 17.00 36.86
C ALA A 782 20.56 16.49 37.31
N GLY A 783 21.64 17.22 37.02
CA GLY A 783 23.01 16.83 37.36
C GLY A 783 23.54 15.64 36.55
N ARG A 784 22.94 15.31 35.40
CA ARG A 784 23.40 14.22 34.52
C ARG A 784 24.63 14.60 33.70
N ILE A 785 24.80 15.88 33.43
CA ILE A 785 25.96 16.42 32.71
C ILE A 785 26.41 17.74 33.35
N SER A 786 27.73 17.99 33.32
CA SER A 786 28.29 19.27 33.78
C SER A 786 28.02 20.38 32.76
N LYS A 787 27.74 21.60 33.22
CA LYS A 787 27.64 22.79 32.35
C LYS A 787 28.88 23.01 31.49
N ASN A 788 30.05 22.61 32.00
CA ASN A 788 31.36 22.74 31.34
C ASN A 788 31.78 21.45 30.59
N ALA A 789 30.87 20.49 30.40
CA ALA A 789 31.17 19.29 29.64
C ALA A 789 31.62 19.62 28.20
N PRO A 790 32.50 18.79 27.60
CA PRO A 790 32.91 18.93 26.20
C PRO A 790 31.71 18.96 25.25
N THR A 791 31.88 19.59 24.09
CA THR A 791 30.84 19.74 23.07
C THR A 791 30.23 18.40 22.66
N GLU A 792 31.05 17.38 22.37
CA GLU A 792 30.53 16.06 21.98
C GLU A 792 29.74 15.37 23.09
N GLU A 793 30.11 15.54 24.35
CA GLU A 793 29.36 14.98 25.48
C GLU A 793 27.96 15.63 25.60
N LYS A 794 27.87 16.94 25.34
CA LYS A 794 26.60 17.66 25.28
C LYS A 794 25.75 17.21 24.10
N ILE A 795 26.36 17.03 22.92
CA ILE A 795 25.67 16.54 21.71
C ILE A 795 25.12 15.15 21.95
N HIS A 796 25.94 14.24 22.47
CA HIS A 796 25.52 12.89 22.82
C HIS A 796 24.34 12.90 23.80
N THR A 797 24.37 13.78 24.81
CA THR A 797 23.25 13.93 25.76
C THR A 797 21.95 14.35 25.06
N MET A 798 22.03 15.32 24.14
CA MET A 798 20.87 15.78 23.35
C MET A 798 20.37 14.72 22.35
N GLN A 799 21.25 13.90 21.78
CA GLN A 799 20.88 12.78 20.91
C GLN A 799 20.12 11.70 21.70
N ARG A 800 20.58 11.39 22.92
CA ARG A 800 19.94 10.38 23.80
C ARG A 800 18.54 10.76 24.27
N LYS A 801 18.25 12.05 24.46
CA LYS A 801 16.92 12.54 24.90
C LYS A 801 16.45 11.86 26.18
N GLY A 802 17.38 11.60 27.09
CA GLY A 802 17.16 10.77 28.27
C GLY A 802 16.35 11.45 29.38
N ILE A 803 16.15 12.77 29.33
CA ILE A 803 15.38 13.52 30.33
C ILE A 803 13.95 13.73 29.84
N LEU A 804 13.77 14.48 28.76
CA LEU A 804 12.43 14.86 28.27
C LEU A 804 11.76 13.73 27.49
N GLY A 805 12.56 12.83 26.92
CA GLY A 805 12.08 11.74 26.10
C GLY A 805 11.96 12.13 24.64
N MET A 806 12.44 11.24 23.77
CA MET A 806 12.31 11.39 22.33
C MET A 806 10.86 11.54 21.89
N ASN A 807 9.96 10.75 22.45
CA ASN A 807 8.53 10.76 22.13
C ASN A 807 7.88 12.12 22.45
N ALA A 808 8.35 12.86 23.46
CA ALA A 808 7.90 14.22 23.73
C ALA A 808 8.46 15.23 22.71
N ILE A 809 9.78 15.18 22.50
CA ILE A 809 10.52 16.11 21.63
C ILE A 809 10.08 15.98 20.18
N LEU A 810 10.06 14.76 19.62
CA LEU A 810 9.69 14.53 18.22
C LEU A 810 8.22 14.88 17.97
N SER A 811 7.31 14.59 18.91
CA SER A 811 5.91 14.99 18.79
C SER A 811 5.76 16.51 18.69
N MET A 812 6.52 17.25 19.50
CA MET A 812 6.54 18.72 19.46
C MET A 812 7.17 19.25 18.17
N SER A 813 8.29 18.67 17.73
CA SER A 813 8.97 18.98 16.46
C SER A 813 8.02 18.81 15.27
N LEU A 814 7.28 17.69 15.20
CA LEU A 814 6.27 17.44 14.17
C LEU A 814 5.12 18.45 14.19
N ALA A 815 4.56 18.72 15.37
CA ALA A 815 3.42 19.64 15.50
C ALA A 815 3.82 21.08 15.10
N LEU A 816 4.98 21.55 15.57
CA LEU A 816 5.51 22.87 15.22
C LEU A 816 5.92 22.94 13.74
N GLY A 817 6.58 21.91 13.21
CA GLY A 817 6.96 21.84 11.80
C GLY A 817 5.76 21.94 10.85
N ARG A 818 4.64 21.27 11.19
CA ARG A 818 3.38 21.39 10.45
C ARG A 818 2.76 22.79 10.57
N ALA A 819 2.84 23.40 11.74
CA ALA A 819 2.35 24.77 11.94
C ALA A 819 3.16 25.79 11.12
N VAL A 820 4.49 25.66 11.07
CA VAL A 820 5.37 26.49 10.25
C VAL A 820 5.10 26.26 8.76
N ALA A 821 4.96 25.00 8.33
CA ALA A 821 4.63 24.68 6.94
C ALA A 821 3.32 25.35 6.49
N ALA A 822 2.27 25.21 7.30
CA ALA A 822 0.99 25.84 7.01
C ALA A 822 1.06 27.38 7.05
N ALA A 823 1.89 27.96 7.93
CA ALA A 823 2.13 29.40 7.93
C ALA A 823 2.81 29.88 6.65
N ASP A 824 3.56 29.03 5.96
CA ASP A 824 4.19 29.32 4.68
C ASP A 824 3.35 28.88 3.46
N GLY A 825 2.10 28.41 3.66
CA GLY A 825 1.23 27.93 2.58
C GLY A 825 1.73 26.61 1.96
N ARG A 826 2.47 25.81 2.72
CA ARG A 826 3.18 24.61 2.27
C ARG A 826 2.87 23.41 3.16
N GLU A 827 3.23 22.24 2.67
CA GLU A 827 3.18 20.98 3.41
C GLU A 827 4.53 20.69 4.09
N LEU A 828 4.51 19.90 5.16
CA LEU A 828 5.72 19.57 5.94
C LEU A 828 6.85 18.99 5.06
N TRP A 829 6.50 18.10 4.12
CA TRP A 829 7.49 17.47 3.24
C TRP A 829 8.27 18.50 2.39
N GLN A 830 7.66 19.64 2.06
CA GLN A 830 8.32 20.69 1.30
C GLN A 830 9.35 21.43 2.15
N LEU A 831 9.05 21.69 3.44
CA LEU A 831 10.02 22.30 4.35
C LEU A 831 11.21 21.37 4.61
N LEU A 832 10.96 20.07 4.81
CA LEU A 832 12.04 19.09 4.99
C LEU A 832 12.95 19.01 3.76
N ARG A 833 12.35 19.07 2.56
CA ARG A 833 13.09 19.12 1.30
C ARG A 833 13.98 20.36 1.21
N ASP A 834 13.47 21.52 1.61
CA ASP A 834 14.26 22.77 1.58
C ASP A 834 15.45 22.71 2.54
N ILE A 835 15.25 22.18 3.75
CA ILE A 835 16.33 22.01 4.74
C ILE A 835 17.42 21.13 4.15
N ALA A 836 17.05 19.99 3.57
CA ALA A 836 17.99 19.08 2.92
C ALA A 836 18.68 19.72 1.72
N GLY A 837 17.93 20.38 0.84
CA GLY A 837 18.44 21.05 -0.35
C GLY A 837 19.42 22.17 -0.01
N GLU A 838 19.10 23.00 0.98
CA GLU A 838 20.00 24.05 1.43
C GLU A 838 21.28 23.50 2.06
N ALA A 839 21.18 22.46 2.90
CA ALA A 839 22.35 21.81 3.51
C ALA A 839 23.25 21.19 2.44
N MET A 840 22.69 20.47 1.46
CA MET A 840 23.44 19.91 0.33
C MET A 840 24.13 20.99 -0.50
N ALA A 841 23.42 22.07 -0.84
CA ALA A 841 23.97 23.17 -1.64
C ALA A 841 25.15 23.84 -0.92
N LYS A 842 25.00 24.11 0.39
CA LYS A 842 26.08 24.67 1.22
C LYS A 842 27.28 23.72 1.32
N PHE A 843 27.02 22.43 1.51
CA PHE A 843 28.08 21.41 1.57
C PHE A 843 28.88 21.33 0.27
N VAL A 844 28.18 21.31 -0.87
CA VAL A 844 28.82 21.27 -2.19
C VAL A 844 29.67 22.52 -2.44
N ASP A 845 29.13 23.71 -2.15
CA ASP A 845 29.85 24.98 -2.33
C ASP A 845 31.14 25.01 -1.50
N ALA A 846 31.05 24.63 -0.22
CA ALA A 846 32.19 24.59 0.71
C ALA A 846 33.28 23.58 0.30
N ASN A 847 32.89 22.42 -0.25
CA ASN A 847 33.83 21.32 -0.52
C ASN A 847 34.33 21.25 -1.97
N THR A 848 33.68 21.93 -2.92
CA THR A 848 34.08 21.89 -4.34
C THR A 848 34.81 23.16 -4.82
N LYS A 849 34.96 24.19 -3.98
CA LYS A 849 35.66 25.46 -4.29
C LYS A 849 35.19 26.11 -5.60
N GLY A 850 33.89 26.04 -5.89
CA GLY A 850 33.30 26.64 -7.09
C GLY A 850 33.57 25.90 -8.42
N LYS A 851 34.18 24.71 -8.40
CA LYS A 851 34.46 23.93 -9.62
C LYS A 851 33.21 23.37 -10.31
N LYS A 852 32.06 23.31 -9.61
CA LYS A 852 30.80 22.77 -10.15
C LYS A 852 29.77 23.85 -10.50
N LYS A 853 29.23 24.52 -9.48
CA LYS A 853 28.21 25.59 -9.59
C LYS A 853 28.40 26.57 -8.41
N SER A 854 27.92 27.81 -8.55
CA SER A 854 27.84 28.75 -7.42
C SER A 854 26.72 28.36 -6.46
N LEU A 855 26.81 28.76 -5.18
CA LEU A 855 25.75 28.52 -4.20
C LEU A 855 24.35 28.96 -4.68
N ALA A 856 24.25 30.13 -5.32
CA ALA A 856 22.98 30.63 -5.86
C ALA A 856 22.41 29.69 -6.94
N ALA A 857 23.26 29.15 -7.81
CA ALA A 857 22.85 28.19 -8.83
C ALA A 857 22.52 26.81 -8.25
N LEU A 858 23.21 26.38 -7.19
CA LEU A 858 22.93 25.12 -6.48
C LEU A 858 21.56 25.17 -5.80
N LYS A 859 21.20 26.30 -5.18
CA LYS A 859 19.90 26.49 -4.51
C LYS A 859 18.70 26.41 -5.46
N THR A 860 18.90 26.65 -6.76
CA THR A 860 17.86 26.56 -7.79
C THR A 860 18.00 25.32 -8.67
N THR A 861 18.94 24.42 -8.37
CA THR A 861 19.13 23.18 -9.11
C THR A 861 18.02 22.19 -8.74
N ASP A 862 17.56 21.36 -9.69
CA ASP A 862 16.60 20.30 -9.40
C ASP A 862 17.12 19.40 -8.26
N PHE A 863 16.21 18.92 -7.42
CA PHE A 863 16.56 18.23 -6.18
C PHE A 863 17.32 16.91 -6.44
N ASP A 864 16.97 16.15 -7.48
CA ASP A 864 17.64 14.89 -7.80
C ASP A 864 19.03 15.15 -8.41
N GLU A 865 19.16 16.20 -9.23
CA GLU A 865 20.44 16.66 -9.73
C GLU A 865 21.35 17.14 -8.59
N LEU A 866 20.79 17.90 -7.63
CA LEU A 866 21.53 18.37 -6.46
C LEU A 866 22.00 17.20 -5.59
N GLN A 867 21.16 16.18 -5.36
CA GLN A 867 21.56 14.96 -4.67
C GLN A 867 22.73 14.27 -5.38
N THR A 868 22.70 14.19 -6.72
CA THR A 868 23.78 13.59 -7.51
C THR A 868 25.09 14.38 -7.34
N ILE A 869 25.02 15.71 -7.47
CA ILE A 869 26.15 16.61 -7.28
C ILE A 869 26.73 16.49 -5.86
N PHE A 870 25.85 16.39 -4.86
CA PHE A 870 26.19 16.19 -3.46
C PHE A 870 26.91 14.87 -3.24
N ARG A 871 26.37 13.73 -3.71
CA ARG A 871 27.04 12.42 -3.63
C ARG A 871 28.45 12.44 -4.22
N GLU A 872 28.62 13.06 -5.37
CA GLU A 872 29.94 13.21 -6.00
C GLU A 872 30.90 14.08 -5.18
N ALA A 873 30.41 15.18 -4.58
CA ALA A 873 31.21 16.04 -3.71
C ALA A 873 31.63 15.33 -2.42
N SER A 874 30.70 14.57 -1.82
CA SER A 874 30.95 13.74 -0.64
C SER A 874 31.96 12.63 -0.95
N ALA A 875 31.80 11.93 -2.07
CA ALA A 875 32.78 10.91 -2.49
C ALA A 875 34.18 11.48 -2.70
N ALA A 876 34.30 12.72 -3.17
CA ALA A 876 35.60 13.41 -3.25
C ALA A 876 36.16 13.76 -1.86
N ALA A 877 35.32 14.25 -0.94
CA ALA A 877 35.71 14.55 0.43
C ALA A 877 36.14 13.29 1.22
N ILE A 878 35.43 12.16 1.05
CA ILE A 878 35.79 10.87 1.64
C ILE A 878 37.16 10.39 1.14
N LYS A 879 37.47 10.58 -0.15
CA LYS A 879 38.80 10.26 -0.71
C LYS A 879 39.92 11.12 -0.14
N GLU A 880 39.59 12.29 0.41
CA GLU A 880 40.52 13.18 1.12
C GLU A 880 40.57 12.87 2.64
N ASP A 881 39.96 11.76 3.10
CA ASP A 881 39.82 11.33 4.50
C ASP A 881 39.23 12.42 5.41
N LYS A 882 38.28 13.18 4.87
CA LYS A 882 37.49 14.14 5.64
C LYS A 882 36.36 13.45 6.37
N ASP A 883 36.10 13.90 7.59
CA ASP A 883 34.95 13.52 8.39
C ASP A 883 33.68 14.16 7.80
N ILE A 884 32.78 13.34 7.26
CA ILE A 884 31.61 13.81 6.53
C ILE A 884 30.54 14.29 7.50
N TYR A 885 30.39 13.59 8.63
CA TYR A 885 29.50 13.98 9.69
C TYR A 885 29.82 15.40 10.19
N GLU A 886 31.09 15.69 10.50
CA GLU A 886 31.52 17.02 10.94
C GLU A 886 31.24 18.11 9.90
N LEU A 887 31.54 17.82 8.63
CA LEU A 887 31.30 18.76 7.54
C LEU A 887 29.80 19.04 7.34
N LEU A 888 28.95 18.02 7.48
CA LEU A 888 27.50 18.18 7.39
C LEU A 888 26.94 18.96 8.58
N ARG A 889 27.40 18.68 9.81
CA ARG A 889 27.02 19.46 11.00
C ARG A 889 27.37 20.93 10.87
N ALA A 890 28.47 21.27 10.21
CA ALA A 890 28.82 22.66 9.93
C ALA A 890 27.81 23.36 9.00
N GLN A 891 27.15 22.62 8.09
CA GLN A 891 26.15 23.18 7.16
C GLN A 891 24.72 23.13 7.69
N LEU A 892 24.43 22.15 8.56
CA LEU A 892 23.16 21.96 9.25
C LEU A 892 23.44 21.90 10.76
N PRO A 893 23.63 23.05 11.44
CA PRO A 893 24.05 23.09 12.85
C PRO A 893 22.87 22.83 13.80
N VAL A 894 22.49 21.55 13.90
CA VAL A 894 21.33 21.06 14.67
C VAL A 894 21.49 21.23 16.19
N TYR A 895 22.73 21.22 16.68
CA TYR A 895 23.00 21.30 18.12
C TYR A 895 23.35 22.73 18.57
N PRO A 896 22.76 23.24 19.67
CA PRO A 896 23.01 24.59 20.19
C PRO A 896 24.24 24.64 21.12
N VAL A 897 25.42 24.22 20.65
CA VAL A 897 26.67 24.12 21.46
C VAL A 897 27.90 24.68 20.78
#